data_AF-A0A3C0QPX2-F1
#
_entry.id   AF-A0A3C0QPX2-F1
#
_cell.length_a   1.000
_cell.length_b   1.000
_cell.length_c   1.000
_cell.angle_alpha   90.00
_cell.angle_beta   90.00
_cell.angle_gamma   90.00
#
_symmetry.space_group_name_H-M   'P 1'
#
loop_
_entity.id
_entity.type
_entity.pdbx_description
1 polymer ?
#
loop_
_entity_poly.entity_id
_entity_poly.type
_entity_poly.pdbx_seq_one_letter_code
_entity_poly.pdbx_strand_id
1 'polypeptide(L)'
;MKRFNKILPMLLAVGLTVSAVPSQFSAKAVQTVSISPLSTYEVNDGTFEGWGTSLCWWANRIGYSDSLTQKAVDAFYGDNGLRLNIARFNIGGGDNPSHTHIKRTDSNMPGYTVYNNGNITYDWNADANQRNVLLKAIKAGGDDMIVEMFSNSPPYYMTNSGCSSGAVNANSNNLKDDMYDDFANYLAEVCYHYKTEWGVDIQSIDAMNEPYTNYWGANSPKQEGCHFDQGDSQSNIIVELQKAMQKKGLGDVLISGTDETSIDTQITSFNKLSDSAKNAISRIDTHTYSGSKRSALKDTAVSAGKNLWMSEVDGGSTAGTNAGEMGAGLWLAQRITTDLNELNASAWIMWQVIDSHISSAGYNGNKDTGMVNTSGGYWGVAVADHDNDNIILTKKYYAFGQYTRYIHAGMTMLNSSGSTVCAYDPDKGQVVIVAYNTSDKASDISFDLSGFSTVGTSAQAVRTSASENWKDIGNIAVSGDILNTSLAPNSITTFIINDCSGGLNLENQIPLTGNQLSGTSSWKNQGSTDYNKVFDGDLNTYFDGLGNGWVQADLGAVYDLTAIGYCPRKGYEYRMPDGFFEVSADGENWTTIHTIKKLPDFSMQYISLSNDNLVRYVRYQVPEGKPNNGWNLDDVYCCNIAEMELYGLSIQPVKGDADDDGECTLPDVVMLQKWLLKKGSLTNWENADMNADGKINIIDLALMKHFVMKNR
;
A
#
# COMPACT_ATOMS: atom_id res chain seq x y z
N MET A 1 -63.65 -39.63 28.41
CA MET A 1 -64.24 -38.44 27.76
C MET A 1 -64.82 -37.50 28.81
N LYS A 2 -64.12 -36.40 29.14
CA LYS A 2 -64.73 -35.16 29.64
C LYS A 2 -63.90 -34.00 29.08
N ARG A 3 -64.58 -33.17 28.28
CA ARG A 3 -64.06 -32.02 27.54
C ARG A 3 -63.88 -30.84 28.50
N PHE A 4 -62.80 -30.07 28.35
CA PHE A 4 -62.79 -28.65 28.71
C PHE A 4 -62.05 -27.86 27.61
N ASN A 5 -62.73 -26.83 27.13
CA ASN A 5 -62.37 -25.97 26.01
C ASN A 5 -61.17 -25.08 26.36
N LYS A 6 -60.21 -24.98 25.43
CA LYS A 6 -59.16 -23.94 25.43
C LYS A 6 -59.69 -22.69 24.72
N ILE A 7 -59.60 -21.55 25.40
CA ILE A 7 -59.80 -20.22 24.84
C ILE A 7 -58.47 -19.74 24.27
N LEU A 8 -58.49 -19.31 23.02
CA LEU A 8 -57.38 -18.68 22.29
C LEU A 8 -57.60 -17.16 22.30
N PRO A 9 -56.68 -16.30 22.78
CA PRO A 9 -56.76 -14.88 22.52
C PRO A 9 -56.00 -14.55 21.23
N MET A 10 -56.76 -13.95 20.32
CA MET A 10 -56.34 -13.30 19.08
C MET A 10 -55.55 -12.03 19.45
N LEU A 11 -54.25 -11.97 19.18
CA LEU A 11 -53.47 -10.73 19.27
C LEU A 11 -53.45 -10.05 17.89
N LEU A 12 -54.02 -8.84 17.84
CA LEU A 12 -53.92 -7.91 16.72
C LEU A 12 -52.44 -7.55 16.46
N ALA A 13 -51.97 -7.80 15.24
CA ALA A 13 -50.73 -7.24 14.73
C ALA A 13 -50.97 -5.76 14.36
N VAL A 14 -50.46 -4.83 15.17
CA VAL A 14 -50.30 -3.43 14.79
C VAL A 14 -48.95 -3.33 14.10
N GLY A 15 -48.96 -3.19 12.77
CA GLY A 15 -47.77 -2.85 11.99
C GLY A 15 -47.31 -1.44 12.32
N LEU A 16 -46.28 -1.31 13.14
CA LEU A 16 -45.52 -0.08 13.32
C LEU A 16 -44.51 0.02 12.18
N THR A 17 -44.86 0.75 11.13
CA THR A 17 -43.89 1.30 10.18
C THR A 17 -43.02 2.30 10.93
N VAL A 18 -41.78 1.93 11.23
CA VAL A 18 -40.76 2.88 11.72
C VAL A 18 -40.31 3.69 10.52
N SER A 19 -40.95 4.83 10.29
CA SER A 19 -40.44 5.85 9.39
C SER A 19 -39.13 6.36 9.98
N ALA A 20 -38.02 6.22 9.25
CA ALA A 20 -36.75 6.85 9.59
C ALA A 20 -36.98 8.36 9.73
N VAL A 21 -36.86 8.88 10.95
CA VAL A 21 -36.87 10.32 11.19
C VAL A 21 -35.54 10.85 10.66
N PRO A 22 -35.52 11.80 9.71
CA PRO A 22 -34.28 12.42 9.29
C PRO A 22 -33.66 13.12 10.50
N SER A 23 -32.48 12.68 10.90
CA SER A 23 -31.70 13.32 11.96
C SER A 23 -31.41 14.75 11.53
N GLN A 24 -31.89 15.73 12.30
CA GLN A 24 -31.51 17.13 12.13
C GLN A 24 -29.99 17.25 12.32
N PHE A 25 -29.29 17.51 11.22
CA PHE A 25 -27.88 17.92 11.23
C PHE A 25 -27.75 19.17 12.10
N SER A 26 -26.95 19.08 13.16
CA SER A 26 -26.65 20.21 14.02
C SER A 26 -25.59 21.09 13.35
N ALA A 27 -25.81 22.39 13.29
CA ALA A 27 -24.89 23.39 12.72
C ALA A 27 -23.66 23.66 13.61
N LYS A 28 -23.05 22.61 14.17
CA LYS A 28 -21.64 22.64 14.59
C LYS A 28 -20.78 22.40 13.34
N ALA A 29 -19.52 22.83 13.36
CA ALA A 29 -18.58 22.52 12.29
C ALA A 29 -18.44 20.99 12.16
N VAL A 30 -19.18 20.40 11.23
CA VAL A 30 -19.13 18.98 10.89
C VAL A 30 -17.75 18.73 10.28
N GLN A 31 -17.05 17.70 10.79
CA GLN A 31 -15.80 17.28 10.18
C GLN A 31 -16.10 16.87 8.73
N THR A 32 -15.43 17.52 7.77
CA THR A 32 -15.53 17.18 6.36
C THR A 32 -14.23 16.53 5.92
N VAL A 33 -14.31 15.34 5.35
CA VAL A 33 -13.18 14.59 4.80
C VAL A 33 -13.30 14.61 3.29
N SER A 34 -12.31 15.22 2.62
CA SER A 34 -12.23 15.22 1.16
C SER A 34 -11.68 13.89 0.68
N ILE A 35 -12.32 13.28 -0.31
CA ILE A 35 -11.90 12.02 -0.93
C ILE A 35 -11.82 12.25 -2.43
N SER A 36 -10.68 11.94 -3.02
CA SER A 36 -10.44 12.16 -4.44
C SER A 36 -9.57 11.05 -5.00
N PRO A 37 -9.90 10.52 -6.19
CA PRO A 37 -9.04 9.59 -6.91
C PRO A 37 -7.80 10.26 -7.51
N LEU A 38 -7.64 11.58 -7.32
CA LEU A 38 -6.45 12.37 -7.70
C LEU A 38 -5.48 12.56 -6.51
N SER A 39 -5.88 12.14 -5.30
CA SER A 39 -5.08 12.24 -4.09
C SER A 39 -4.89 10.85 -3.51
N THR A 40 -3.83 10.18 -3.93
CA THR A 40 -3.52 8.79 -3.61
C THR A 40 -2.29 8.69 -2.73
N TYR A 41 -2.07 7.51 -2.17
CA TYR A 41 -0.79 7.22 -1.52
C TYR A 41 0.36 7.30 -2.54
N GLU A 42 1.53 7.74 -2.10
CA GLU A 42 2.72 7.89 -2.97
C GLU A 42 3.49 6.58 -3.13
N VAL A 43 3.52 5.74 -2.10
CA VAL A 43 4.20 4.44 -2.16
C VAL A 43 3.42 3.52 -3.08
N ASN A 44 4.15 2.79 -3.93
CA ASN A 44 3.59 1.82 -4.88
C ASN A 44 2.50 2.39 -5.79
N ASP A 45 2.63 3.67 -6.14
CA ASP A 45 1.67 4.42 -6.96
C ASP A 45 0.23 4.34 -6.40
N GLY A 46 0.12 4.21 -5.08
CA GLY A 46 -1.14 4.05 -4.36
C GLY A 46 -1.75 2.66 -4.41
N THR A 47 -1.17 1.70 -5.14
CA THR A 47 -1.68 0.33 -5.24
C THR A 47 -1.47 -0.43 -3.93
N PHE A 48 -2.56 -0.91 -3.34
CA PHE A 48 -2.52 -1.69 -2.11
C PHE A 48 -2.21 -3.16 -2.41
N GLU A 49 -1.21 -3.74 -1.75
CA GLU A 49 -0.82 -5.15 -1.86
C GLU A 49 -1.59 -6.03 -0.88
N GLY A 50 -2.09 -5.47 0.22
CA GLY A 50 -3.09 -6.14 1.04
C GLY A 50 -2.83 -6.18 2.54
N TRP A 51 -3.42 -7.19 3.17
CA TRP A 51 -3.47 -7.34 4.63
C TRP A 51 -2.90 -8.69 5.03
N GLY A 52 -2.13 -8.70 6.11
CA GLY A 52 -1.48 -9.93 6.56
C GLY A 52 -1.44 -10.15 8.05
N THR A 53 -0.87 -11.31 8.38
CA THR A 53 -0.38 -11.62 9.71
C THR A 53 0.93 -12.39 9.60
N SER A 54 1.78 -12.28 10.62
CA SER A 54 2.80 -13.30 10.81
C SER A 54 2.16 -14.64 11.18
N LEU A 55 2.73 -15.72 10.65
CA LEU A 55 2.45 -17.09 11.07
C LEU A 55 3.29 -17.48 12.29
N CYS A 56 4.31 -16.67 12.64
CA CYS A 56 4.84 -16.67 13.99
C CYS A 56 3.71 -16.45 14.99
N TRP A 57 3.62 -17.19 16.07
CA TRP A 57 3.94 -18.62 16.17
C TRP A 57 2.70 -19.46 16.36
N TRP A 58 1.53 -18.82 16.41
CA TRP A 58 0.25 -19.48 16.54
C TRP A 58 0.05 -20.60 15.53
N ALA A 59 0.56 -20.43 14.30
CA ALA A 59 0.45 -21.44 13.27
C ALA A 59 1.21 -22.72 13.63
N ASN A 60 2.40 -22.61 14.22
CA ASN A 60 3.12 -23.74 14.81
C ASN A 60 2.31 -24.38 15.96
N ARG A 61 1.65 -23.56 16.80
CA ARG A 61 0.90 -24.05 17.96
C ARG A 61 -0.40 -24.77 17.60
N ILE A 62 -1.06 -24.42 16.49
CA ILE A 62 -2.33 -25.03 16.07
C ILE A 62 -2.19 -26.06 14.94
N GLY A 63 -1.11 -25.98 14.15
CA GLY A 63 -0.96 -26.68 12.88
C GLY A 63 -0.92 -28.21 12.98
N TYR A 64 -0.78 -28.76 14.18
CA TYR A 64 -0.88 -30.20 14.44
C TYR A 64 -2.29 -30.76 14.19
N SER A 65 -3.32 -29.91 14.26
CA SER A 65 -4.73 -30.29 14.07
C SER A 65 -5.25 -29.72 12.76
N ASP A 66 -5.63 -30.59 11.83
CA ASP A 66 -6.24 -30.17 10.57
C ASP A 66 -7.54 -29.39 10.78
N SER A 67 -8.29 -29.69 11.84
CA SER A 67 -9.55 -29.03 12.20
C SER A 67 -9.31 -27.60 12.71
N LEU A 68 -8.40 -27.42 13.68
CA LEU A 68 -8.03 -26.08 14.16
C LEU A 68 -7.43 -25.24 13.04
N THR A 69 -6.54 -25.84 12.24
CA THR A 69 -5.93 -25.20 11.07
C THR A 69 -7.00 -24.73 10.10
N GLN A 70 -7.98 -25.57 9.76
CA GLN A 70 -9.06 -25.18 8.86
C GLN A 70 -9.91 -24.05 9.44
N LYS A 71 -10.31 -24.14 10.72
CA LYS A 71 -11.11 -23.10 11.39
C LYS A 71 -10.39 -21.75 11.43
N ALA A 72 -9.08 -21.76 11.69
CA ALA A 72 -8.27 -20.55 11.67
C ALA A 72 -8.13 -19.98 10.25
N VAL A 73 -7.87 -20.83 9.26
CA VAL A 73 -7.78 -20.40 7.85
C VAL A 73 -9.13 -19.85 7.35
N ASP A 74 -10.25 -20.48 7.67
CA ASP A 74 -11.58 -19.98 7.32
C ASP A 74 -11.86 -18.62 7.98
N ALA A 75 -11.40 -18.41 9.21
CA ALA A 75 -11.56 -17.15 9.93
C ALA A 75 -10.64 -16.04 9.38
N PHE A 76 -9.41 -16.35 8.97
CA PHE A 76 -8.43 -15.31 8.63
C PHE A 76 -8.24 -15.11 7.13
N TYR A 77 -8.25 -16.17 6.34
CA TYR A 77 -8.00 -16.11 4.89
C TYR A 77 -9.26 -16.40 4.06
N GLY A 78 -10.26 -17.08 4.62
CA GLY A 78 -11.47 -17.44 3.88
C GLY A 78 -12.39 -16.25 3.55
N ASP A 79 -13.23 -16.42 2.51
CA ASP A 79 -14.18 -15.41 2.00
C ASP A 79 -15.13 -14.84 3.06
N ASN A 80 -15.49 -15.66 4.04
CA ASN A 80 -16.37 -15.27 5.15
C ASN A 80 -15.60 -14.74 6.37
N GLY A 81 -14.27 -14.74 6.34
CA GLY A 81 -13.36 -14.35 7.40
C GLY A 81 -12.78 -12.94 7.24
N LEU A 82 -11.53 -12.74 7.64
CA LEU A 82 -10.82 -11.47 7.43
C LEU A 82 -10.40 -11.26 5.97
N ARG A 83 -10.31 -12.33 5.16
CA ARG A 83 -9.80 -12.27 3.78
C ARG A 83 -8.40 -11.67 3.71
N LEU A 84 -7.55 -12.01 4.67
CA LEU A 84 -6.12 -11.72 4.58
C LEU A 84 -5.56 -12.40 3.33
N ASN A 85 -4.59 -11.76 2.70
CA ASN A 85 -3.91 -12.28 1.51
C ASN A 85 -2.38 -12.29 1.67
N ILE A 86 -1.84 -11.87 2.83
CA ILE A 86 -0.41 -11.91 3.10
C ILE A 86 -0.14 -12.84 4.29
N ALA A 87 0.76 -13.82 4.11
CA ALA A 87 1.31 -14.63 5.21
C ALA A 87 2.81 -14.41 5.32
N ARG A 88 3.27 -13.84 6.45
CA ARG A 88 4.70 -13.81 6.80
C ARG A 88 5.07 -15.11 7.51
N PHE A 89 5.80 -16.00 6.85
CA PHE A 89 6.24 -17.30 7.35
C PHE A 89 7.63 -17.19 7.98
N ASN A 90 7.79 -17.61 9.23
CA ASN A 90 9.10 -17.61 9.89
C ASN A 90 9.86 -18.89 9.63
N ILE A 91 11.03 -18.76 9.00
CA ILE A 91 12.05 -19.79 8.94
C ILE A 91 12.78 -19.79 10.28
N GLY A 92 12.35 -20.69 11.17
CA GLY A 92 12.92 -20.83 12.51
C GLY A 92 14.41 -21.13 12.48
N GLY A 93 15.16 -20.57 13.43
CA GLY A 93 16.57 -20.94 13.62
C GLY A 93 16.67 -22.33 14.25
N GLY A 94 15.78 -22.62 15.19
CA GLY A 94 15.88 -23.81 16.02
C GLY A 94 16.94 -23.59 17.11
N ASP A 95 16.51 -23.65 18.37
CA ASP A 95 17.42 -23.49 19.50
C ASP A 95 18.24 -24.77 19.77
N ASN A 96 19.26 -24.62 20.60
CA ASN A 96 20.08 -25.74 21.05
C ASN A 96 19.21 -26.82 21.73
N PRO A 97 19.27 -28.09 21.32
CA PRO A 97 18.44 -29.16 21.90
C PRO A 97 18.62 -29.37 23.41
N SER A 98 19.72 -28.89 23.99
CA SER A 98 19.94 -28.94 25.44
C SER A 98 19.23 -27.82 26.21
N HIS A 99 18.75 -26.79 25.51
CA HIS A 99 18.03 -25.68 26.09
C HIS A 99 16.55 -26.00 26.25
N THR A 100 15.96 -25.45 27.30
CA THR A 100 14.51 -25.52 27.57
C THR A 100 13.98 -24.18 28.05
N HIS A 101 14.70 -23.09 27.81
CA HIS A 101 14.40 -21.79 28.41
C HIS A 101 13.15 -21.16 27.81
N ILE A 102 12.86 -21.35 26.53
CA ILE A 102 11.63 -20.85 25.89
C ILE A 102 10.41 -21.52 26.52
N LYS A 103 9.61 -20.74 27.26
CA LYS A 103 8.44 -21.21 28.02
C LYS A 103 7.11 -20.85 27.39
N ARG A 104 7.06 -19.87 26.48
CA ARG A 104 5.82 -19.55 25.78
C ARG A 104 5.50 -20.67 24.79
N THR A 105 4.27 -21.17 24.82
CA THR A 105 3.86 -22.46 24.25
C THR A 105 3.85 -22.51 22.73
N ASP A 106 3.77 -21.37 22.07
CA ASP A 106 3.76 -21.21 20.61
C ASP A 106 5.17 -20.94 20.04
N SER A 107 5.99 -20.23 20.82
CA SER A 107 7.23 -19.57 20.39
C SER A 107 8.48 -20.40 20.17
N ASN A 108 8.47 -21.67 20.58
CA ASN A 108 9.62 -22.55 20.40
C ASN A 108 9.62 -23.11 18.98
N MET A 109 10.17 -22.33 18.06
CA MET A 109 10.17 -22.63 16.62
C MET A 109 11.25 -23.67 16.27
N PRO A 110 10.90 -24.75 15.55
CA PRO A 110 11.90 -25.68 15.06
C PRO A 110 12.66 -25.09 13.86
N GLY A 111 13.96 -25.37 13.76
CA GLY A 111 14.76 -25.09 12.57
C GLY A 111 14.83 -26.30 11.64
N TYR A 112 15.19 -26.08 10.37
CA TYR A 112 15.26 -27.14 9.35
C TYR A 112 16.57 -27.91 9.34
N THR A 113 17.52 -27.57 10.20
CA THR A 113 18.83 -28.23 10.25
C THR A 113 19.08 -28.91 11.59
N VAL A 114 19.68 -30.09 11.51
CA VAL A 114 20.18 -30.85 12.66
C VAL A 114 21.70 -30.80 12.64
N TYR A 115 22.28 -30.31 13.73
CA TYR A 115 23.73 -30.25 13.91
C TYR A 115 24.22 -31.40 14.80
N ASN A 116 25.16 -32.18 14.29
CA ASN A 116 25.78 -33.29 15.02
C ASN A 116 27.30 -33.28 14.81
N ASN A 117 28.02 -32.71 15.80
CA ASN A 117 29.49 -32.68 15.86
C ASN A 117 30.15 -32.21 14.55
N GLY A 118 29.66 -31.10 13.98
CA GLY A 118 30.19 -30.52 12.74
C GLY A 118 29.50 -30.99 11.47
N ASN A 119 28.64 -32.01 11.54
CA ASN A 119 27.80 -32.43 10.41
C ASN A 119 26.44 -31.76 10.48
N ILE A 120 26.00 -31.17 9.36
CA ILE A 120 24.70 -30.52 9.21
C ILE A 120 23.85 -31.36 8.23
N THR A 121 22.64 -31.71 8.64
CA THR A 121 21.65 -32.38 7.78
C THR A 121 20.31 -31.66 7.86
N TYR A 122 19.57 -31.61 6.76
CA TYR A 122 18.22 -31.03 6.76
C TYR A 122 17.17 -32.04 7.27
N ASP A 123 16.27 -31.57 8.12
CA ASP A 123 15.04 -32.26 8.50
C ASP A 123 13.83 -31.53 7.92
N TRP A 124 13.35 -31.99 6.77
CA TRP A 124 12.18 -31.41 6.10
C TRP A 124 10.85 -31.72 6.78
N ASN A 125 10.84 -32.57 7.82
CA ASN A 125 9.67 -32.72 8.68
C ASN A 125 9.60 -31.63 9.76
N ALA A 126 10.67 -30.86 9.96
CA ALA A 126 10.63 -29.69 10.81
C ALA A 126 9.51 -28.72 10.38
N ASP A 127 8.95 -28.06 11.38
CA ASP A 127 7.88 -27.06 11.25
C ASP A 127 6.68 -27.49 10.39
N ALA A 128 6.31 -28.76 10.44
CA ALA A 128 5.14 -29.28 9.74
C ALA A 128 3.84 -28.54 10.12
N ASN A 129 3.77 -27.99 11.34
CA ASN A 129 2.61 -27.29 11.84
C ASN A 129 2.45 -25.91 11.17
N GLN A 130 3.49 -25.06 11.16
CA GLN A 130 3.39 -23.76 10.48
C GLN A 130 3.15 -23.97 8.97
N ARG A 131 3.81 -24.98 8.38
CA ARG A 131 3.59 -25.35 6.97
C ARG A 131 2.15 -25.76 6.68
N ASN A 132 1.48 -26.52 7.55
CA ASN A 132 0.08 -26.90 7.36
C ASN A 132 -0.82 -25.66 7.23
N VAL A 133 -0.65 -24.68 8.13
CA VAL A 133 -1.41 -23.42 8.08
C VAL A 133 -1.08 -22.65 6.81
N LEU A 134 0.20 -22.52 6.43
CA LEU A 134 0.61 -21.81 5.23
C LEU A 134 -0.04 -22.40 3.97
N LEU A 135 0.06 -23.71 3.76
CA LEU A 135 -0.49 -24.36 2.55
C LEU A 135 -2.01 -24.21 2.46
N LYS A 136 -2.71 -24.25 3.60
CA LYS A 136 -4.16 -23.99 3.64
C LYS A 136 -4.50 -22.52 3.43
N ALA A 137 -3.69 -21.59 3.95
CA ALA A 137 -3.84 -20.16 3.71
C ALA A 137 -3.65 -19.83 2.22
N ILE A 138 -2.62 -20.36 1.56
CA ILE A 138 -2.40 -20.21 0.11
C ILE A 138 -3.61 -20.70 -0.67
N LYS A 139 -4.14 -21.87 -0.32
CA LYS A 139 -5.35 -22.39 -0.98
C LYS A 139 -6.57 -21.49 -0.78
N ALA A 140 -6.71 -20.86 0.40
CA ALA A 140 -7.83 -19.98 0.70
C ALA A 140 -7.70 -18.60 0.05
N GLY A 141 -6.48 -18.05 0.02
CA GLY A 141 -6.18 -16.75 -0.62
C GLY A 141 -6.15 -16.81 -2.14
N GLY A 142 -5.88 -17.98 -2.74
CA GLY A 142 -5.87 -18.15 -4.19
C GLY A 142 -4.80 -17.32 -4.87
N ASP A 143 -5.14 -16.72 -6.01
CA ASP A 143 -4.20 -15.95 -6.85
C ASP A 143 -3.75 -14.64 -6.18
N ASP A 144 -4.51 -14.13 -5.20
CA ASP A 144 -4.17 -12.90 -4.46
C ASP A 144 -3.16 -13.17 -3.31
N MET A 145 -2.82 -14.43 -3.05
CA MET A 145 -1.97 -14.79 -1.93
C MET A 145 -0.51 -14.36 -2.15
N ILE A 146 0.01 -13.62 -1.18
CA ILE A 146 1.42 -13.23 -1.07
C ILE A 146 2.05 -13.97 0.10
N VAL A 147 3.16 -14.65 -0.16
CA VAL A 147 3.98 -15.28 0.86
C VAL A 147 5.29 -14.51 0.98
N GLU A 148 5.53 -13.97 2.17
CA GLU A 148 6.84 -13.51 2.59
C GLU A 148 7.43 -14.54 3.55
N MET A 149 8.71 -14.86 3.39
CA MET A 149 9.44 -15.59 4.41
C MET A 149 10.33 -14.61 5.18
N PHE A 150 10.57 -14.88 6.46
CA PHE A 150 11.50 -14.08 7.25
C PHE A 150 12.17 -14.96 8.31
N SER A 151 13.16 -14.42 9.03
CA SER A 151 13.82 -15.15 10.12
C SER A 151 14.03 -14.30 11.36
N ASN A 152 13.57 -14.82 12.49
CA ASN A 152 13.88 -14.22 13.80
C ASN A 152 15.32 -14.48 14.24
N SER A 153 15.94 -15.59 13.79
CA SER A 153 17.28 -15.96 14.24
C SER A 153 17.94 -17.03 13.36
N PRO A 154 19.28 -16.99 13.21
CA PRO A 154 20.04 -18.10 12.64
C PRO A 154 19.92 -19.39 13.47
N PRO A 155 20.21 -20.57 12.87
CA PRO A 155 20.40 -21.79 13.63
C PRO A 155 21.40 -21.64 14.76
N TYR A 156 21.10 -22.19 15.95
CA TYR A 156 21.86 -21.94 17.19
C TYR A 156 23.37 -22.21 17.06
N TYR A 157 23.79 -23.16 16.22
CA TYR A 157 25.20 -23.51 16.04
C TYR A 157 25.96 -22.49 15.16
N MET A 158 25.26 -21.65 14.41
CA MET A 158 25.81 -20.50 13.69
C MET A 158 25.96 -19.27 14.60
N THR A 159 25.37 -19.28 15.80
CA THR A 159 25.37 -18.12 16.69
C THR A 159 26.55 -18.10 17.68
N ASN A 160 26.97 -16.90 18.10
CA ASN A 160 28.03 -16.66 19.07
C ASN A 160 27.69 -17.26 20.45
N SER A 161 26.41 -17.17 20.86
CA SER A 161 25.95 -17.69 22.14
C SER A 161 25.66 -19.19 22.15
N GLY A 162 25.58 -19.83 20.98
CA GLY A 162 25.05 -21.19 20.87
C GLY A 162 23.55 -21.28 21.16
N CYS A 163 22.82 -20.15 21.05
CA CYS A 163 21.40 -20.00 21.36
C CYS A 163 20.69 -19.16 20.29
N SER A 164 19.48 -19.56 19.89
CA SER A 164 18.67 -18.81 18.91
C SER A 164 17.94 -17.61 19.52
N SER A 165 17.85 -17.49 20.84
CA SER A 165 17.18 -16.34 21.50
C SER A 165 18.00 -15.06 21.59
N GLY A 166 19.28 -15.10 21.25
CA GLY A 166 20.13 -13.92 21.17
C GLY A 166 21.51 -14.10 21.78
N ALA A 167 22.26 -13.00 21.89
CA ALA A 167 23.63 -12.97 22.39
C ALA A 167 23.68 -12.90 23.92
N VAL A 168 24.81 -13.26 24.53
CA VAL A 168 24.99 -13.12 25.99
C VAL A 168 24.89 -11.64 26.41
N ASN A 169 25.43 -10.73 25.60
CA ASN A 169 25.12 -9.31 25.66
C ASN A 169 24.11 -9.00 24.56
N ALA A 170 22.89 -8.60 24.94
CA ALA A 170 21.80 -8.35 24.02
C ALA A 170 22.02 -7.17 23.05
N ASN A 171 23.10 -6.39 23.22
CA ASN A 171 23.52 -5.33 22.29
C ASN A 171 24.61 -5.78 21.30
N SER A 172 24.89 -7.08 21.20
CA SER A 172 25.99 -7.59 20.38
C SER A 172 25.47 -8.52 19.31
N ASN A 173 26.08 -8.47 18.12
CA ASN A 173 25.80 -9.40 17.04
C ASN A 173 25.81 -10.84 17.54
N ASN A 174 24.75 -11.58 17.22
CA ASN A 174 24.66 -12.98 17.63
C ASN A 174 25.04 -13.95 16.51
N LEU A 175 25.14 -13.53 15.25
CA LEU A 175 25.72 -14.35 14.18
C LEU A 175 27.26 -14.32 14.27
N LYS A 176 27.92 -15.47 14.07
CA LYS A 176 29.39 -15.51 13.99
C LYS A 176 29.87 -14.82 12.71
N ASP A 177 31.01 -14.16 12.79
CA ASP A 177 31.58 -13.38 11.67
C ASP A 177 31.84 -14.23 10.42
N ASP A 178 32.08 -15.54 10.58
CA ASP A 178 32.34 -16.50 9.52
C ASP A 178 31.11 -17.30 9.05
N MET A 179 29.89 -16.90 9.44
CA MET A 179 28.64 -17.64 9.15
C MET A 179 27.58 -16.84 8.37
N TYR A 180 27.93 -15.68 7.81
CA TYR A 180 26.97 -14.85 7.06
C TYR A 180 26.48 -15.52 5.78
N ASP A 181 27.39 -16.10 5.00
CA ASP A 181 27.06 -16.86 3.80
C ASP A 181 26.40 -18.19 4.15
N ASP A 182 26.81 -18.87 5.20
CA ASP A 182 26.15 -20.08 5.70
C ASP A 182 24.68 -19.82 6.09
N PHE A 183 24.42 -18.73 6.84
CA PHE A 183 23.05 -18.36 7.22
C PHE A 183 22.20 -17.96 5.99
N ALA A 184 22.76 -17.17 5.08
CA ALA A 184 22.10 -16.84 3.82
C ALA A 184 21.78 -18.09 2.98
N ASN A 185 22.70 -19.05 2.89
CA ASN A 185 22.49 -20.32 2.20
C ASN A 185 21.42 -21.18 2.91
N TYR A 186 21.34 -21.14 4.24
CA TYR A 186 20.28 -21.82 4.98
C TYR A 186 18.89 -21.29 4.60
N LEU A 187 18.70 -19.97 4.61
CA LEU A 187 17.43 -19.35 4.21
C LEU A 187 17.09 -19.68 2.76
N ALA A 188 18.05 -19.53 1.84
CA ALA A 188 17.84 -19.81 0.42
C ALA A 188 17.53 -21.29 0.14
N GLU A 189 18.13 -22.23 0.87
CA GLU A 189 17.84 -23.66 0.75
C GLU A 189 16.42 -23.99 1.22
N VAL A 190 15.96 -23.38 2.32
CA VAL A 190 14.59 -23.55 2.80
C VAL A 190 13.60 -22.98 1.79
N CYS A 191 13.80 -21.74 1.31
CA CYS A 191 12.96 -21.15 0.27
C CYS A 191 12.92 -22.01 -0.99
N TYR A 192 14.08 -22.54 -1.43
CA TYR A 192 14.17 -23.42 -2.58
C TYR A 192 13.33 -24.68 -2.40
N HIS A 193 13.46 -25.36 -1.26
CA HIS A 193 12.68 -26.55 -0.95
C HIS A 193 11.17 -26.26 -0.91
N TYR A 194 10.75 -25.16 -0.30
CA TYR A 194 9.35 -24.72 -0.29
C TYR A 194 8.80 -24.50 -1.70
N LYS A 195 9.57 -23.86 -2.58
CA LYS A 195 9.18 -23.64 -3.98
C LYS A 195 9.11 -24.94 -4.77
N THR A 196 10.14 -25.79 -4.69
CA THR A 196 10.25 -26.97 -5.58
C THR A 196 9.48 -28.19 -5.10
N GLU A 197 9.45 -28.47 -3.80
CA GLU A 197 8.85 -29.70 -3.26
C GLU A 197 7.43 -29.46 -2.75
N TRP A 198 7.13 -28.25 -2.28
CA TRP A 198 5.82 -27.90 -1.70
C TRP A 198 5.00 -26.90 -2.51
N GLY A 199 5.54 -26.41 -3.64
CA GLY A 199 4.82 -25.56 -4.58
C GLY A 199 4.41 -24.21 -4.00
N VAL A 200 5.17 -23.69 -3.04
CA VAL A 200 4.92 -22.36 -2.47
C VAL A 200 5.59 -21.31 -3.33
N ASP A 201 4.80 -20.41 -3.90
CA ASP A 201 5.34 -19.23 -4.56
C ASP A 201 5.70 -18.17 -3.51
N ILE A 202 6.98 -17.78 -3.48
CA ILE A 202 7.54 -16.89 -2.46
C ILE A 202 7.78 -15.55 -3.13
N GLN A 203 7.10 -14.51 -2.68
CA GLN A 203 7.27 -13.16 -3.23
C GLN A 203 8.52 -12.51 -2.66
N SER A 204 8.74 -12.61 -1.35
CA SER A 204 9.85 -11.94 -0.67
C SER A 204 10.47 -12.75 0.47
N ILE A 205 11.69 -12.38 0.85
CA ILE A 205 12.44 -12.92 1.98
C ILE A 205 13.16 -11.79 2.75
N ASP A 206 13.05 -11.82 4.08
CA ASP A 206 13.89 -11.03 4.99
C ASP A 206 14.80 -11.95 5.84
N ALA A 207 16.05 -11.55 6.05
CA ALA A 207 16.99 -12.31 6.90
C ALA A 207 16.89 -11.94 8.38
N MET A 208 16.15 -10.90 8.73
CA MET A 208 16.19 -10.25 10.04
C MET A 208 14.79 -9.97 10.57
N ASN A 209 14.73 -9.72 11.89
CA ASN A 209 13.55 -9.23 12.58
C ASN A 209 14.00 -8.39 13.79
N GLU A 210 13.62 -7.12 13.81
CA GLU A 210 14.03 -6.13 14.81
C GLU A 210 15.54 -6.14 15.14
N PRO A 211 16.41 -6.04 14.12
CA PRO A 211 17.83 -6.36 14.28
C PRO A 211 18.57 -5.41 15.21
N TYR A 212 18.24 -4.11 15.25
CA TYR A 212 18.96 -3.14 16.09
C TYR A 212 18.23 -2.87 17.41
N THR A 213 18.07 -3.91 18.22
CA THR A 213 17.44 -3.82 19.54
C THR A 213 18.34 -4.39 20.63
N ASN A 214 18.12 -3.95 21.87
CA ASN A 214 18.99 -4.28 23.01
C ASN A 214 18.42 -5.36 23.93
N TYR A 215 17.45 -6.14 23.44
CA TYR A 215 16.71 -7.12 24.24
C TYR A 215 16.79 -8.56 23.70
N TRP A 216 17.55 -8.81 22.63
CA TRP A 216 17.87 -10.15 22.13
C TRP A 216 18.97 -10.82 22.98
N GLY A 217 18.58 -11.28 24.16
CA GLY A 217 19.44 -11.96 25.12
C GLY A 217 19.35 -13.49 25.04
N ALA A 218 20.50 -14.16 25.10
CA ALA A 218 20.59 -15.62 25.22
C ALA A 218 19.80 -16.12 26.45
N ASN A 219 19.19 -17.30 26.32
CA ASN A 219 18.32 -17.92 27.31
C ASN A 219 17.02 -17.14 27.62
N SER A 220 16.53 -16.33 26.67
CA SER A 220 15.24 -15.65 26.81
C SER A 220 14.11 -16.66 27.03
N PRO A 221 13.20 -16.46 28.01
CA PRO A 221 12.08 -17.36 28.19
C PRO A 221 10.98 -17.18 27.15
N LYS A 222 11.10 -16.17 26.28
CA LYS A 222 10.02 -15.72 25.40
C LYS A 222 10.14 -16.23 23.98
N GLN A 223 11.29 -16.06 23.32
CA GLN A 223 11.38 -16.20 21.86
C GLN A 223 12.80 -16.26 21.30
N GLU A 224 12.91 -16.67 20.03
CA GLU A 224 14.08 -16.46 19.18
C GLU A 224 14.32 -14.97 18.89
N GLY A 225 15.56 -14.59 18.58
CA GLY A 225 15.94 -13.22 18.22
C GLY A 225 17.44 -13.10 17.94
N CYS A 226 17.82 -12.21 17.03
CA CYS A 226 19.22 -11.99 16.68
C CYS A 226 19.51 -10.50 16.45
N HIS A 227 20.40 -9.93 17.26
CA HIS A 227 20.89 -8.57 17.04
C HIS A 227 21.80 -8.52 15.81
N PHE A 228 21.62 -7.50 14.97
CA PHE A 228 22.56 -7.09 13.93
C PHE A 228 22.81 -5.59 14.04
N ASP A 229 24.08 -5.21 14.18
CA ASP A 229 24.52 -3.82 14.19
C ASP A 229 24.11 -3.11 12.88
N GLN A 230 23.61 -1.89 13.02
CA GLN A 230 23.28 -1.04 11.86
C GLN A 230 24.53 -0.78 11.01
N GLY A 231 24.35 -0.76 9.69
CA GLY A 231 25.43 -0.55 8.75
C GLY A 231 26.03 -1.87 8.30
N ASP A 232 27.20 -2.25 8.83
CA ASP A 232 28.00 -3.35 8.29
C ASP A 232 27.33 -4.72 8.43
N SER A 233 26.90 -5.10 9.65
CA SER A 233 26.31 -6.42 9.90
C SER A 233 25.00 -6.63 9.11
N GLN A 234 24.09 -5.66 9.17
CA GLN A 234 22.85 -5.68 8.38
C GLN A 234 23.16 -5.71 6.86
N SER A 235 24.10 -4.88 6.39
CA SER A 235 24.48 -4.87 4.97
C SER A 235 25.05 -6.20 4.50
N ASN A 236 25.89 -6.84 5.32
CA ASN A 236 26.53 -8.09 4.95
C ASN A 236 25.51 -9.20 4.76
N ILE A 237 24.58 -9.37 5.70
CA ILE A 237 23.57 -10.44 5.58
C ILE A 237 22.61 -10.20 4.41
N ILE A 238 22.21 -8.95 4.13
CA ILE A 238 21.38 -8.61 2.97
C ILE A 238 22.07 -9.01 1.66
N VAL A 239 23.36 -8.66 1.52
CA VAL A 239 24.12 -8.94 0.30
C VAL A 239 24.39 -10.44 0.14
N GLU A 240 24.70 -11.16 1.23
CA GLU A 240 24.87 -12.62 1.18
C GLU A 240 23.56 -13.34 0.88
N LEU A 241 22.43 -12.87 1.43
CA LEU A 241 21.10 -13.42 1.10
C LEU A 241 20.79 -13.27 -0.39
N GLN A 242 21.00 -12.09 -0.98
CA GLN A 242 20.80 -11.89 -2.41
C GLN A 242 21.64 -12.87 -3.24
N LYS A 243 22.93 -13.05 -2.91
CA LYS A 243 23.81 -14.00 -3.60
C LYS A 243 23.33 -15.44 -3.46
N ALA A 244 22.91 -15.85 -2.27
CA ALA A 244 22.42 -17.20 -1.99
C ALA A 244 21.13 -17.50 -2.77
N MET A 245 20.18 -16.56 -2.79
CA MET A 245 18.93 -16.68 -3.56
C MET A 245 19.21 -16.80 -5.06
N GLN A 246 20.05 -15.93 -5.62
CA GLN A 246 20.46 -16.00 -7.03
C GLN A 246 21.13 -17.33 -7.38
N LYS A 247 22.04 -17.81 -6.53
CA LYS A 247 22.74 -19.09 -6.71
C LYS A 247 21.78 -20.29 -6.71
N LYS A 248 20.65 -20.20 -6.00
CA LYS A 248 19.59 -21.21 -5.98
C LYS A 248 18.56 -21.06 -7.12
N GLY A 249 18.73 -20.08 -7.99
CA GLY A 249 17.76 -19.80 -9.07
C GLY A 249 16.49 -19.10 -8.58
N LEU A 250 16.56 -18.43 -7.42
CA LEU A 250 15.49 -17.66 -6.79
C LEU A 250 15.76 -16.15 -6.86
N GLY A 251 16.47 -15.69 -7.90
CA GLY A 251 16.81 -14.27 -8.06
C GLY A 251 15.62 -13.35 -8.36
N ASP A 252 14.45 -13.94 -8.61
CA ASP A 252 13.14 -13.29 -8.76
C ASP A 252 12.47 -12.99 -7.42
N VAL A 253 12.84 -13.68 -6.34
CA VAL A 253 12.33 -13.42 -5.00
C VAL A 253 12.91 -12.11 -4.47
N LEU A 254 12.03 -11.20 -4.03
CA LEU A 254 12.40 -9.89 -3.53
C LEU A 254 13.12 -10.00 -2.18
N ILE A 255 14.14 -9.17 -1.97
CA ILE A 255 14.74 -9.02 -0.64
C ILE A 255 14.07 -7.84 0.07
N SER A 256 13.45 -8.09 1.22
CA SER A 256 12.94 -7.06 2.13
C SER A 256 13.97 -6.76 3.23
N GLY A 257 13.82 -5.60 3.89
CA GLY A 257 14.69 -5.20 5.00
C GLY A 257 14.42 -3.78 5.48
N THR A 258 14.86 -3.36 6.66
CA THR A 258 15.61 -4.14 7.67
C THR A 258 14.73 -4.65 8.80
N ASP A 259 13.41 -4.43 8.72
CA ASP A 259 12.41 -4.91 9.68
C ASP A 259 12.65 -4.42 11.12
N GLU A 260 13.00 -3.14 11.28
CA GLU A 260 13.30 -2.57 12.60
C GLU A 260 12.03 -2.39 13.44
N THR A 261 12.18 -2.58 14.75
CA THR A 261 11.09 -2.48 15.75
C THR A 261 10.39 -1.11 15.79
N SER A 262 11.07 -0.06 15.34
CA SER A 262 10.55 1.31 15.40
C SER A 262 10.87 2.09 14.13
N ILE A 263 9.95 2.98 13.79
CA ILE A 263 10.00 3.82 12.59
C ILE A 263 11.30 4.65 12.53
N ASP A 264 11.67 5.29 13.63
CA ASP A 264 12.85 6.16 13.70
C ASP A 264 14.15 5.37 13.55
N THR A 265 14.18 4.15 14.10
CA THR A 265 15.30 3.21 13.91
C THR A 265 15.36 2.74 12.47
N GLN A 266 14.22 2.41 11.84
CA GLN A 266 14.17 1.96 10.45
C GLN A 266 14.81 2.97 9.49
N ILE A 267 14.50 4.27 9.64
CA ILE A 267 15.13 5.35 8.86
C ILE A 267 16.66 5.33 9.09
N THR A 268 17.10 5.18 10.33
CA THR A 268 18.52 5.19 10.68
C THR A 268 19.26 3.98 10.10
N SER A 269 18.67 2.79 10.21
CA SER A 269 19.22 1.53 9.71
C SER A 269 19.35 1.56 8.20
N PHE A 270 18.27 1.88 7.49
CA PHE A 270 18.27 1.96 6.02
C PHE A 270 19.32 2.96 5.52
N ASN A 271 19.42 4.14 6.13
CA ASN A 271 20.39 5.15 5.71
C ASN A 271 21.86 4.72 5.91
N LYS A 272 22.14 3.90 6.92
CA LYS A 272 23.47 3.36 7.22
C LYS A 272 23.87 2.18 6.34
N LEU A 273 22.92 1.55 5.63
CA LEU A 273 23.24 0.45 4.72
C LEU A 273 24.24 0.89 3.64
N SER A 274 25.12 -0.04 3.26
CA SER A 274 25.97 0.10 2.07
C SER A 274 25.13 0.24 0.80
N ASP A 275 25.70 0.85 -0.25
CA ASP A 275 25.02 0.99 -1.54
C ASP A 275 24.63 -0.37 -2.13
N SER A 276 25.47 -1.40 -1.97
CA SER A 276 25.15 -2.76 -2.40
C SER A 276 23.93 -3.33 -1.67
N ALA A 277 23.80 -3.08 -0.37
CA ALA A 277 22.64 -3.55 0.41
C ALA A 277 21.37 -2.77 0.03
N LYS A 278 21.45 -1.44 -0.15
CA LYS A 278 20.33 -0.62 -0.64
C LYS A 278 19.86 -1.03 -2.03
N ASN A 279 20.80 -1.43 -2.90
CA ASN A 279 20.48 -1.95 -4.23
C ASN A 279 19.88 -3.36 -4.18
N ALA A 280 20.26 -4.18 -3.19
CA ALA A 280 19.72 -5.52 -3.01
C ALA A 280 18.30 -5.53 -2.44
N ILE A 281 17.97 -4.60 -1.54
CA ILE A 281 16.61 -4.44 -1.01
C ILE A 281 15.67 -3.95 -2.10
N SER A 282 14.57 -4.65 -2.31
CA SER A 282 13.46 -4.22 -3.19
C SER A 282 12.38 -3.46 -2.42
N ARG A 283 12.18 -3.78 -1.14
CA ARG A 283 11.13 -3.22 -0.29
C ARG A 283 11.62 -2.96 1.13
N ILE A 284 11.22 -1.81 1.69
CA ILE A 284 11.45 -1.51 3.10
C ILE A 284 10.33 -2.12 3.93
N ASP A 285 10.71 -2.94 4.90
CA ASP A 285 9.80 -3.47 5.91
C ASP A 285 10.10 -2.78 7.26
N THR A 286 9.05 -2.39 7.99
CA THR A 286 9.15 -1.67 9.27
C THR A 286 8.06 -2.06 10.25
N HIS A 287 8.40 -2.05 11.53
CA HIS A 287 7.43 -2.19 12.61
C HIS A 287 7.03 -0.80 13.13
N THR A 288 5.81 -0.69 13.69
CA THR A 288 5.27 0.59 14.22
C THR A 288 5.01 0.56 15.72
N TYR A 289 5.67 -0.33 16.46
CA TYR A 289 5.59 -0.41 17.93
C TYR A 289 5.94 0.92 18.60
N SER A 290 6.89 1.67 18.03
CA SER A 290 7.26 3.01 18.49
C SER A 290 7.82 3.88 17.36
N GLY A 291 8.18 5.13 17.70
CA GLY A 291 8.62 6.14 16.73
C GLY A 291 7.52 7.11 16.33
N SER A 292 7.93 8.25 15.80
CA SER A 292 7.04 9.36 15.42
C SER A 292 7.25 9.85 13.99
N LYS A 293 8.27 9.34 13.28
CA LYS A 293 8.69 9.84 11.96
C LYS A 293 8.05 9.11 10.78
N ARG A 294 6.76 8.76 10.85
CA ARG A 294 6.07 7.99 9.78
C ARG A 294 6.19 8.64 8.42
N SER A 295 5.83 9.92 8.31
CA SER A 295 5.94 10.64 7.03
C SER A 295 7.38 10.74 6.53
N ALA A 296 8.38 10.86 7.42
CA ALA A 296 9.78 10.87 7.00
C ALA A 296 10.28 9.48 6.56
N LEU A 297 9.69 8.39 7.08
CA LEU A 297 9.98 7.04 6.59
C LEU A 297 9.33 6.82 5.21
N LYS A 298 8.10 7.31 4.99
CA LYS A 298 7.50 7.39 3.65
C LYS A 298 8.44 8.11 2.68
N ASP A 299 8.89 9.33 3.04
CA ASP A 299 9.78 10.12 2.20
C ASP A 299 11.11 9.39 1.91
N THR A 300 11.62 8.62 2.89
CA THR A 300 12.82 7.79 2.73
C THR A 300 12.59 6.69 1.69
N ALA A 301 11.45 6.00 1.72
CA ALA A 301 11.12 4.95 0.77
C ALA A 301 10.91 5.50 -0.65
N VAL A 302 10.11 6.56 -0.78
CA VAL A 302 9.84 7.25 -2.06
C VAL A 302 11.14 7.77 -2.67
N SER A 303 11.97 8.47 -1.90
CA SER A 303 13.25 9.02 -2.40
C SER A 303 14.24 7.92 -2.81
N ALA A 304 14.13 6.72 -2.23
CA ALA A 304 14.97 5.58 -2.56
C ALA A 304 14.39 4.71 -3.70
N GLY A 305 13.20 5.05 -4.22
CA GLY A 305 12.49 4.24 -5.21
C GLY A 305 12.14 2.84 -4.68
N LYS A 306 11.78 2.74 -3.40
CA LYS A 306 11.46 1.47 -2.72
C LYS A 306 10.00 1.44 -2.31
N ASN A 307 9.41 0.25 -2.40
CA ASN A 307 8.12 -0.02 -1.77
C ASN A 307 8.27 -0.01 -0.23
N LEU A 308 7.16 0.13 0.51
CA LEU A 308 7.15 0.20 1.98
C LEU A 308 5.98 -0.57 2.57
N TRP A 309 6.28 -1.53 3.43
CA TRP A 309 5.28 -2.26 4.22
C TRP A 309 5.33 -1.86 5.69
N MET A 310 4.15 -1.75 6.32
CA MET A 310 4.03 -1.91 7.75
C MET A 310 3.96 -3.43 8.01
N SER A 311 5.10 -4.01 8.34
CA SER A 311 5.34 -5.47 8.35
C SER A 311 5.03 -6.14 9.68
N GLU A 312 4.93 -5.37 10.77
CA GLU A 312 4.52 -5.89 12.07
C GLU A 312 4.07 -4.78 13.04
N VAL A 313 2.87 -4.95 13.59
CA VAL A 313 2.49 -4.30 14.85
C VAL A 313 1.34 -5.06 15.51
N ASP A 314 1.32 -5.02 16.84
CA ASP A 314 0.15 -5.29 17.66
C ASP A 314 0.35 -4.65 19.06
N GLY A 315 -0.62 -4.78 19.96
CA GLY A 315 -0.53 -4.20 21.29
C GLY A 315 -1.68 -4.53 22.23
N GLY A 316 -1.37 -4.43 23.53
CA GLY A 316 -2.29 -4.67 24.63
C GLY A 316 -2.98 -3.42 25.17
N SER A 317 -3.18 -2.39 24.34
CA SER A 317 -3.81 -1.12 24.73
C SER A 317 -5.29 -1.08 24.36
N THR A 318 -6.00 -0.07 24.86
CA THR A 318 -7.40 0.20 24.53
C THR A 318 -7.58 1.66 24.11
N ALA A 319 -8.64 1.92 23.36
CA ALA A 319 -9.11 3.26 23.04
C ALA A 319 -10.61 3.38 23.30
N GLY A 320 -11.10 4.62 23.31
CA GLY A 320 -12.50 4.94 23.49
C GLY A 320 -12.94 5.16 24.93
N THR A 321 -14.04 5.90 25.10
CA THR A 321 -14.60 6.23 26.41
C THR A 321 -15.59 5.15 26.84
N ASN A 322 -15.26 4.38 27.87
CA ASN A 322 -16.09 3.27 28.37
C ASN A 322 -16.46 2.24 27.28
N ALA A 323 -15.53 1.95 26.38
CA ALA A 323 -15.79 1.15 25.18
C ALA A 323 -16.02 -0.35 25.42
N GLY A 324 -15.76 -0.85 26.64
CA GLY A 324 -15.87 -2.29 26.95
C GLY A 324 -15.04 -3.12 25.98
N GLU A 325 -15.65 -4.17 25.40
CA GLU A 325 -14.96 -5.06 24.46
C GLU A 325 -14.48 -4.38 23.16
N MET A 326 -15.07 -3.25 22.79
CA MET A 326 -14.59 -2.47 21.65
C MET A 326 -13.25 -1.79 21.91
N GLY A 327 -12.79 -1.70 23.16
CA GLY A 327 -11.59 -0.95 23.52
C GLY A 327 -10.35 -1.37 22.74
N ALA A 328 -10.07 -2.67 22.66
CA ALA A 328 -8.94 -3.20 21.89
C ALA A 328 -9.12 -3.02 20.38
N GLY A 329 -10.37 -3.16 19.87
CA GLY A 329 -10.69 -2.96 18.45
C GLY A 329 -10.55 -1.52 18.00
N LEU A 330 -10.95 -0.55 18.82
CA LEU A 330 -10.80 0.88 18.54
C LEU A 330 -9.33 1.31 18.60
N TRP A 331 -8.53 0.72 19.49
CA TRP A 331 -7.09 0.97 19.50
C TRP A 331 -6.43 0.46 18.20
N LEU A 332 -6.80 -0.74 17.75
CA LEU A 332 -6.31 -1.29 16.49
C LEU A 332 -6.73 -0.41 15.30
N ALA A 333 -7.99 0.05 15.25
CA ALA A 333 -8.47 0.96 14.21
C ALA A 333 -7.68 2.27 14.17
N GLN A 334 -7.40 2.88 15.33
CA GLN A 334 -6.52 4.06 15.42
C GLN A 334 -5.13 3.77 14.87
N ARG A 335 -4.52 2.64 15.25
CA ARG A 335 -3.19 2.23 14.79
C ARG A 335 -3.15 2.07 13.27
N ILE A 336 -4.09 1.30 12.70
CA ILE A 336 -4.21 1.09 11.25
C ILE A 336 -4.34 2.42 10.52
N THR A 337 -5.28 3.28 10.96
CA THR A 337 -5.52 4.57 10.33
C THR A 337 -4.30 5.49 10.38
N THR A 338 -3.62 5.58 11.53
CA THR A 338 -2.40 6.39 11.66
C THR A 338 -1.26 5.85 10.79
N ASP A 339 -1.04 4.54 10.80
CA ASP A 339 0.06 3.94 10.05
C ASP A 339 -0.17 4.09 8.54
N LEU A 340 -1.35 3.75 8.02
CA LEU A 340 -1.65 3.87 6.58
C LEU A 340 -1.60 5.33 6.10
N ASN A 341 -2.25 6.25 6.80
CA ASN A 341 -2.31 7.64 6.33
C ASN A 341 -0.95 8.35 6.42
N GLU A 342 -0.08 8.01 7.38
CA GLU A 342 1.22 8.70 7.54
C GLU A 342 2.40 7.98 6.87
N LEU A 343 2.39 6.64 6.82
CA LEU A 343 3.42 5.87 6.10
C LEU A 343 3.11 5.72 4.62
N ASN A 344 1.84 5.83 4.24
CA ASN A 344 1.35 5.45 2.91
C ASN A 344 1.71 3.98 2.56
N ALA A 345 1.87 3.10 3.54
CA ALA A 345 2.34 1.74 3.31
C ALA A 345 1.42 0.98 2.33
N SER A 346 2.02 0.22 1.41
CA SER A 346 1.29 -0.58 0.42
C SER A 346 0.74 -1.88 1.00
N ALA A 347 1.20 -2.31 2.17
CA ALA A 347 0.58 -3.39 2.94
C ALA A 347 0.64 -3.13 4.44
N TRP A 348 -0.27 -3.79 5.17
CA TRP A 348 -0.36 -3.71 6.63
C TRP A 348 -0.50 -5.11 7.23
N ILE A 349 0.52 -5.53 7.99
CA ILE A 349 0.64 -6.88 8.53
C ILE A 349 0.60 -6.84 10.06
N MET A 350 -0.42 -7.48 10.63
CA MET A 350 -0.49 -7.66 12.08
C MET A 350 0.58 -8.64 12.56
N TRP A 351 1.05 -8.51 13.80
CA TRP A 351 1.95 -9.51 14.37
C TRP A 351 1.36 -10.93 14.38
N GLN A 352 0.46 -11.25 15.32
CA GLN A 352 -0.21 -12.56 15.36
C GLN A 352 -1.71 -12.40 15.44
N VAL A 353 -2.46 -13.07 14.56
CA VAL A 353 -3.93 -13.17 14.68
C VAL A 353 -4.40 -13.93 15.92
N ILE A 354 -3.57 -14.84 16.44
CA ILE A 354 -3.80 -15.55 17.70
C ILE A 354 -2.56 -15.36 18.56
N ASP A 355 -2.69 -14.74 19.74
CA ASP A 355 -1.58 -14.58 20.69
C ASP A 355 -1.87 -15.30 22.03
N SER A 356 -3.00 -16.02 22.10
CA SER A 356 -3.44 -16.70 23.31
C SER A 356 -4.11 -18.02 23.00
N HIS A 357 -3.87 -18.98 23.88
CA HIS A 357 -4.25 -20.37 23.72
C HIS A 357 -4.95 -20.86 25.00
N ILE A 358 -5.90 -21.77 24.85
CA ILE A 358 -6.54 -22.49 25.96
C ILE A 358 -6.23 -23.96 25.76
N SER A 359 -5.43 -24.53 26.67
CA SER A 359 -5.27 -25.97 26.79
C SER A 359 -5.01 -26.36 28.23
N SER A 360 -5.86 -27.23 28.77
CA SER A 360 -5.71 -27.83 30.10
C SER A 360 -4.42 -28.64 30.24
N ALA A 361 -3.96 -29.26 29.14
CA ALA A 361 -2.70 -30.00 29.08
C ALA A 361 -1.47 -29.10 28.92
N GLY A 362 -1.66 -27.87 28.42
CA GLY A 362 -0.58 -27.00 27.99
C GLY A 362 0.16 -27.53 26.76
N TYR A 363 1.42 -27.14 26.60
CA TYR A 363 2.29 -27.63 25.52
C TYR A 363 3.74 -27.73 25.98
N ASN A 364 4.39 -28.87 25.70
CA ASN A 364 5.77 -29.15 26.12
C ASN A 364 6.06 -28.85 27.61
N GLY A 365 5.09 -29.16 28.49
CA GLY A 365 5.19 -28.94 29.93
C GLY A 365 4.98 -27.49 30.38
N ASN A 366 4.69 -26.57 29.45
CA ASN A 366 4.38 -25.18 29.72
C ASN A 366 2.86 -24.93 29.67
N LYS A 367 2.40 -23.90 30.40
CA LYS A 367 0.98 -23.54 30.48
C LYS A 367 0.66 -22.43 29.48
N ASP A 368 -0.49 -22.56 28.82
CA ASP A 368 -1.04 -21.49 28.00
C ASP A 368 -1.61 -20.35 28.87
N THR A 369 -1.72 -19.14 28.30
CA THR A 369 -2.23 -17.93 28.97
C THR A 369 -3.73 -17.97 29.25
N GLY A 370 -4.48 -18.79 28.52
CA GLY A 370 -5.93 -18.93 28.64
C GLY A 370 -6.70 -17.84 27.87
N MET A 371 -7.95 -17.64 28.28
CA MET A 371 -8.82 -16.62 27.67
C MET A 371 -8.33 -15.21 28.01
N VAL A 372 -8.34 -14.32 27.03
CA VAL A 372 -8.00 -12.90 27.20
C VAL A 372 -9.07 -12.15 27.99
N ASN A 373 -8.68 -11.07 28.68
CA ASN A 373 -9.64 -10.12 29.24
C ASN A 373 -10.24 -9.27 28.10
N THR A 374 -11.39 -9.66 27.56
CA THR A 374 -12.01 -9.00 26.40
C THR A 374 -12.38 -7.55 26.64
N SER A 375 -12.57 -7.12 27.90
CA SER A 375 -12.83 -5.72 28.25
C SER A 375 -11.56 -4.88 28.47
N GLY A 376 -10.38 -5.50 28.42
CA GLY A 376 -9.08 -4.85 28.44
C GLY A 376 -8.42 -4.84 27.06
N GLY A 377 -7.15 -4.42 27.03
CA GLY A 377 -6.31 -4.56 25.84
C GLY A 377 -5.60 -5.91 25.84
N TYR A 378 -5.46 -6.52 24.68
CA TYR A 378 -4.84 -7.82 24.49
C TYR A 378 -4.24 -7.93 23.08
N TRP A 379 -3.28 -8.83 22.95
CA TRP A 379 -2.64 -9.19 21.69
C TRP A 379 -3.48 -10.23 20.94
N GLY A 380 -3.38 -10.23 19.62
CA GLY A 380 -4.17 -11.01 18.70
C GLY A 380 -5.63 -10.59 18.62
N VAL A 381 -6.32 -11.16 17.63
CA VAL A 381 -7.74 -10.92 17.38
C VAL A 381 -8.61 -12.12 17.77
N ALA A 382 -7.98 -13.27 18.03
CA ALA A 382 -8.65 -14.50 18.42
C ALA A 382 -7.84 -15.30 19.45
N VAL A 383 -8.51 -16.27 20.08
CA VAL A 383 -7.92 -17.24 21.01
C VAL A 383 -8.15 -18.64 20.47
N ALA A 384 -7.10 -19.47 20.41
CA ALA A 384 -7.25 -20.88 20.05
C ALA A 384 -7.59 -21.71 21.28
N ASP A 385 -8.76 -22.35 21.27
CA ASP A 385 -9.20 -23.29 22.29
C ASP A 385 -8.95 -24.72 21.81
N HIS A 386 -7.84 -25.29 22.28
CA HIS A 386 -7.41 -26.64 21.94
C HIS A 386 -8.27 -27.71 22.61
N ASP A 387 -8.80 -27.43 23.80
CA ASP A 387 -9.60 -28.39 24.56
C ASP A 387 -10.97 -28.62 23.89
N ASN A 388 -11.51 -27.58 23.24
CA ASN A 388 -12.80 -27.63 22.56
C ASN A 388 -12.72 -27.59 21.03
N ASP A 389 -11.52 -27.68 20.45
CA ASP A 389 -11.27 -27.59 19.01
C ASP A 389 -11.95 -26.34 18.39
N ASN A 390 -11.67 -25.14 18.91
CA ASN A 390 -12.38 -23.92 18.53
C ASN A 390 -11.45 -22.71 18.38
N ILE A 391 -11.86 -21.76 17.54
CA ILE A 391 -11.23 -20.43 17.43
C ILE A 391 -12.22 -19.40 17.95
N ILE A 392 -11.90 -18.76 19.07
CA ILE A 392 -12.75 -17.77 19.74
C ILE A 392 -12.41 -16.39 19.19
N LEU A 393 -13.35 -15.78 18.47
CA LEU A 393 -13.19 -14.47 17.84
C LEU A 393 -13.58 -13.34 18.81
N THR A 394 -12.75 -12.29 18.90
CA THR A 394 -13.00 -11.13 19.77
C THR A 394 -13.57 -9.94 19.01
N LYS A 395 -13.97 -8.86 19.70
CA LYS A 395 -14.32 -7.60 19.01
C LYS A 395 -13.16 -6.99 18.23
N LYS A 396 -11.90 -7.29 18.58
CA LYS A 396 -10.74 -6.86 17.80
C LYS A 396 -10.69 -7.52 16.42
N TYR A 397 -11.17 -8.76 16.28
CA TYR A 397 -11.34 -9.43 14.99
C TYR A 397 -12.35 -8.70 14.10
N TYR A 398 -13.52 -8.38 14.66
CA TYR A 398 -14.54 -7.64 13.92
C TYR A 398 -14.13 -6.18 13.64
N ALA A 399 -13.28 -5.58 14.47
CA ALA A 399 -12.68 -4.28 14.18
C ALA A 399 -11.70 -4.38 13.00
N PHE A 400 -10.80 -5.37 13.01
CA PHE A 400 -9.84 -5.57 11.92
C PHE A 400 -10.55 -5.82 10.58
N GLY A 401 -11.58 -6.67 10.59
CA GLY A 401 -12.35 -6.96 9.37
C GLY A 401 -13.17 -5.80 8.81
N GLN A 402 -13.33 -4.68 9.52
CA GLN A 402 -13.88 -3.46 8.92
C GLN A 402 -12.94 -2.84 7.87
N TYR A 403 -11.66 -3.21 7.92
CA TYR A 403 -10.66 -2.82 6.93
C TYR A 403 -10.43 -3.97 5.94
N THR A 404 -10.00 -5.13 6.44
CA THR A 404 -9.49 -6.22 5.59
C THR A 404 -10.52 -6.84 4.65
N ARG A 405 -11.80 -6.82 5.02
CA ARG A 405 -12.87 -7.42 4.20
C ARG A 405 -13.32 -6.55 3.04
N TYR A 406 -12.97 -5.27 3.04
CA TYR A 406 -13.54 -4.27 2.13
C TYR A 406 -12.48 -3.50 1.36
N ILE A 407 -11.28 -3.30 1.93
CA ILE A 407 -10.13 -2.77 1.20
C ILE A 407 -9.31 -3.96 0.73
N HIS A 408 -9.28 -4.22 -0.56
CA HIS A 408 -8.64 -5.40 -1.16
C HIS A 408 -7.31 -5.05 -1.84
N ALA A 409 -6.49 -6.08 -2.05
CA ALA A 409 -5.34 -5.98 -2.94
C ALA A 409 -5.78 -5.46 -4.33
N GLY A 410 -4.94 -4.63 -4.94
CA GLY A 410 -5.20 -3.96 -6.21
C GLY A 410 -6.02 -2.67 -6.10
N MET A 411 -6.67 -2.38 -4.97
CA MET A 411 -7.33 -1.08 -4.79
C MET A 411 -6.31 0.05 -4.66
N THR A 412 -6.66 1.22 -5.16
CA THR A 412 -5.90 2.46 -4.99
C THR A 412 -6.22 3.08 -3.64
N MET A 413 -5.24 3.19 -2.76
CA MET A 413 -5.38 3.89 -1.48
C MET A 413 -5.46 5.40 -1.70
N LEU A 414 -6.46 6.02 -1.10
CA LEU A 414 -6.70 7.46 -1.21
C LEU A 414 -6.24 8.16 0.07
N ASN A 415 -5.65 9.35 -0.06
CA ASN A 415 -5.38 10.19 1.09
C ASN A 415 -6.69 10.59 1.75
N SER A 416 -6.74 10.42 3.06
CA SER A 416 -7.87 10.82 3.89
C SER A 416 -7.38 11.40 5.21
N SER A 417 -8.29 11.87 6.06
CA SER A 417 -7.92 12.58 7.29
C SER A 417 -8.73 12.13 8.51
N GLY A 418 -8.24 12.50 9.69
CA GLY A 418 -8.90 12.17 10.95
C GLY A 418 -8.98 10.67 11.20
N SER A 419 -10.18 10.16 11.48
CA SER A 419 -10.41 8.76 11.86
C SER A 419 -10.76 7.85 10.68
N THR A 420 -10.24 8.17 9.48
CA THR A 420 -10.70 7.56 8.22
C THR A 420 -9.56 6.97 7.39
N VAL A 421 -9.84 5.85 6.72
CA VAL A 421 -9.02 5.25 5.66
C VAL A 421 -9.91 5.04 4.45
N CYS A 422 -9.43 5.42 3.26
CA CYS A 422 -10.21 5.36 2.03
C CYS A 422 -9.44 4.60 0.95
N ALA A 423 -10.17 3.85 0.13
CA ALA A 423 -9.64 3.17 -1.05
C ALA A 423 -10.64 3.23 -2.21
N TYR A 424 -10.14 3.13 -3.43
CA TYR A 424 -10.91 3.12 -4.67
C TYR A 424 -10.55 1.91 -5.51
N ASP A 425 -11.56 1.18 -5.97
CA ASP A 425 -11.45 0.11 -6.94
C ASP A 425 -11.93 0.66 -8.29
N PRO A 426 -11.01 1.06 -9.20
CA PRO A 426 -11.39 1.62 -10.49
C PRO A 426 -12.09 0.60 -11.39
N ASP A 427 -11.74 -0.69 -11.30
CA ASP A 427 -12.32 -1.75 -12.12
C ASP A 427 -13.79 -2.01 -11.78
N LYS A 428 -14.14 -1.90 -10.49
CA LYS A 428 -15.52 -2.06 -10.00
C LYS A 428 -16.27 -0.73 -9.86
N GLY A 429 -15.59 0.40 -10.05
CA GLY A 429 -16.13 1.72 -9.78
C GLY A 429 -16.62 1.87 -8.33
N GLN A 430 -15.84 1.39 -7.37
CA GLN A 430 -16.25 1.28 -5.96
C GLN A 430 -15.31 2.08 -5.04
N VAL A 431 -15.88 2.98 -4.23
CA VAL A 431 -15.17 3.68 -3.15
C VAL A 431 -15.50 3.04 -1.81
N VAL A 432 -14.48 2.74 -1.03
CA VAL A 432 -14.58 2.19 0.33
C VAL A 432 -14.02 3.20 1.32
N ILE A 433 -14.81 3.51 2.35
CA ILE A 433 -14.46 4.45 3.41
C ILE A 433 -14.63 3.76 4.74
N VAL A 434 -13.55 3.57 5.50
CA VAL A 434 -13.59 3.02 6.85
C VAL A 434 -13.40 4.16 7.85
N ALA A 435 -14.34 4.34 8.76
CA ALA A 435 -14.30 5.41 9.76
C ALA A 435 -14.58 4.90 11.17
N TYR A 436 -13.76 5.30 12.15
CA TYR A 436 -13.99 4.97 13.57
C TYR A 436 -14.42 6.19 14.40
N ASN A 437 -15.15 5.91 15.50
CA ASN A 437 -15.50 6.88 16.52
C ASN A 437 -15.19 6.31 17.90
N THR A 438 -14.27 6.96 18.63
CA THR A 438 -13.86 6.60 20.00
C THR A 438 -14.64 7.35 21.08
N SER A 439 -15.57 8.21 20.72
CA SER A 439 -16.42 8.91 21.69
C SER A 439 -17.52 8.00 22.22
N ASP A 440 -17.99 8.29 23.43
CA ASP A 440 -19.24 7.75 23.99
C ASP A 440 -20.49 8.42 23.41
N LYS A 441 -20.34 9.34 22.45
CA LYS A 441 -21.41 10.04 21.73
C LYS A 441 -21.32 9.80 20.24
N ALA A 442 -22.46 9.96 19.56
CA ALA A 442 -22.48 9.98 18.10
C ALA A 442 -21.68 11.18 17.58
N SER A 443 -21.03 11.00 16.44
CA SER A 443 -20.21 12.03 15.80
C SER A 443 -20.64 12.21 14.36
N ASP A 444 -21.13 13.40 14.02
CA ASP A 444 -21.50 13.76 12.65
C ASP A 444 -20.23 13.95 11.81
N ILE A 445 -20.23 13.39 10.60
CA ILE A 445 -19.12 13.46 9.65
C ILE A 445 -19.69 13.57 8.22
N SER A 446 -18.98 14.31 7.38
CA SER A 446 -19.29 14.48 5.97
C SER A 446 -18.13 14.01 5.13
N PHE A 447 -18.40 13.24 4.08
CA PHE A 447 -17.41 12.85 3.08
C PHE A 447 -17.71 13.59 1.77
N ASP A 448 -16.75 14.38 1.33
CA ASP A 448 -16.79 15.14 0.09
C ASP A 448 -16.11 14.34 -1.02
N LEU A 449 -16.92 13.81 -1.95
CA LEU A 449 -16.51 12.99 -3.08
C LEU A 449 -16.48 13.80 -4.38
N SER A 450 -16.54 15.14 -4.32
CA SER A 450 -16.52 16.01 -5.51
C SER A 450 -15.24 15.91 -6.34
N GLY A 451 -14.22 15.20 -5.84
CA GLY A 451 -13.04 14.83 -6.61
C GLY A 451 -13.27 13.73 -7.65
N PHE A 452 -14.38 12.99 -7.58
CA PHE A 452 -14.78 12.01 -8.58
C PHE A 452 -15.60 12.66 -9.70
N SER A 453 -15.50 12.13 -10.92
CA SER A 453 -16.29 12.58 -12.06
C SER A 453 -17.74 12.13 -11.97
N THR A 454 -17.96 10.93 -11.42
CA THR A 454 -19.30 10.42 -11.08
C THR A 454 -19.27 9.77 -9.71
N VAL A 455 -20.37 9.89 -8.97
CA VAL A 455 -20.55 9.32 -7.64
C VAL A 455 -21.92 8.64 -7.58
N GLY A 456 -21.95 7.40 -7.08
CA GLY A 456 -23.21 6.69 -6.88
C GLY A 456 -24.11 7.36 -5.84
N THR A 457 -25.42 7.16 -5.97
CA THR A 457 -26.43 7.86 -5.15
C THR A 457 -26.63 7.28 -3.74
N SER A 458 -25.94 6.21 -3.38
CA SER A 458 -26.09 5.56 -2.07
C SER A 458 -24.83 4.85 -1.62
N ALA A 459 -24.57 4.90 -0.32
CA ALA A 459 -23.52 4.16 0.36
C ALA A 459 -24.13 3.02 1.19
N GLN A 460 -23.71 1.77 0.98
CA GLN A 460 -23.98 0.70 1.95
C GLN A 460 -23.14 0.95 3.19
N ALA A 461 -23.74 0.84 4.38
CA ALA A 461 -23.03 1.01 5.64
C ALA A 461 -22.98 -0.29 6.45
N VAL A 462 -21.77 -0.72 6.82
CA VAL A 462 -21.52 -1.90 7.64
C VAL A 462 -20.83 -1.49 8.94
N ARG A 463 -21.34 -1.93 10.10
CA ARG A 463 -20.87 -1.45 11.41
C ARG A 463 -20.44 -2.57 12.35
N THR A 464 -19.35 -2.31 13.07
CA THR A 464 -18.90 -3.05 14.24
C THR A 464 -18.96 -2.13 15.46
N SER A 465 -19.63 -2.58 16.52
CA SER A 465 -19.80 -1.89 17.80
C SER A 465 -19.84 -2.91 18.93
N ALA A 466 -20.10 -2.52 20.18
CA ALA A 466 -20.23 -3.48 21.28
C ALA A 466 -21.30 -4.56 21.01
N SER A 467 -22.39 -4.23 20.33
CA SER A 467 -23.51 -5.15 20.04
C SER A 467 -23.56 -5.65 18.59
N GLU A 468 -22.67 -5.17 17.72
CA GLU A 468 -22.71 -5.45 16.28
C GLU A 468 -21.37 -6.00 15.79
N ASN A 469 -21.44 -6.98 14.91
CA ASN A 469 -20.29 -7.64 14.28
C ASN A 469 -20.51 -7.57 12.76
N TRP A 470 -19.81 -6.68 12.07
CA TRP A 470 -19.99 -6.43 10.62
C TRP A 470 -21.45 -6.37 10.19
N LYS A 471 -22.27 -5.68 10.97
CA LYS A 471 -23.71 -5.64 10.72
C LYS A 471 -23.99 -4.65 9.60
N ASP A 472 -24.66 -5.10 8.55
CA ASP A 472 -25.26 -4.21 7.56
C ASP A 472 -26.35 -3.36 8.25
N ILE A 473 -26.16 -2.05 8.26
CA ILE A 473 -27.10 -1.08 8.85
C ILE A 473 -27.93 -0.34 7.80
N GLY A 474 -27.88 -0.81 6.55
CA GLY A 474 -28.62 -0.30 5.41
C GLY A 474 -27.86 0.72 4.59
N ASN A 475 -28.57 1.30 3.61
CA ASN A 475 -28.02 2.29 2.71
C ASN A 475 -28.27 3.71 3.22
N ILE A 476 -27.26 4.58 3.05
CA ILE A 476 -27.32 6.02 3.31
C ILE A 476 -27.28 6.74 1.97
N ALA A 477 -28.17 7.73 1.78
CA ALA A 477 -28.20 8.49 0.54
C ALA A 477 -26.95 9.37 0.40
N VAL A 478 -26.36 9.36 -0.79
CA VAL A 478 -25.35 10.34 -1.22
C VAL A 478 -26.09 11.43 -1.98
N SER A 479 -25.93 12.69 -1.57
CA SER A 479 -26.68 13.83 -2.12
C SER A 479 -25.74 14.75 -2.88
N GLY A 480 -25.84 14.75 -4.21
CA GLY A 480 -24.78 15.27 -5.06
C GLY A 480 -23.53 14.42 -4.87
N ASP A 481 -22.41 15.04 -4.52
CA ASP A 481 -21.14 14.35 -4.26
C ASP A 481 -20.82 14.26 -2.76
N ILE A 482 -21.82 14.42 -1.89
CA ILE A 482 -21.61 14.46 -0.44
C ILE A 482 -22.34 13.30 0.24
N LEU A 483 -21.59 12.51 1.00
CA LEU A 483 -22.14 11.55 1.97
C LEU A 483 -22.13 12.16 3.37
N ASN A 484 -23.31 12.48 3.87
CA ASN A 484 -23.52 13.00 5.22
C ASN A 484 -23.99 11.88 6.14
N THR A 485 -23.27 11.62 7.24
CA THR A 485 -23.58 10.52 8.16
C THR A 485 -23.22 10.85 9.62
N SER A 486 -23.59 9.97 10.54
CA SER A 486 -23.26 10.05 11.96
C SER A 486 -22.69 8.72 12.45
N LEU A 487 -21.45 8.74 12.92
CA LEU A 487 -20.78 7.55 13.46
C LEU A 487 -21.30 7.28 14.87
N ALA A 488 -21.75 6.05 15.13
CA ALA A 488 -22.23 5.65 16.44
C ALA A 488 -21.10 5.69 17.50
N PRO A 489 -21.41 5.86 18.80
CA PRO A 489 -20.43 5.78 19.87
C PRO A 489 -19.60 4.50 19.84
N ASN A 490 -18.30 4.59 20.12
CA ASN A 490 -17.38 3.45 20.25
C ASN A 490 -17.56 2.40 19.13
N SER A 491 -17.55 2.85 17.88
CA SER A 491 -17.85 2.01 16.72
C SER A 491 -16.89 2.27 15.55
N ILE A 492 -16.85 1.32 14.63
CA ILE A 492 -16.17 1.43 13.34
C ILE A 492 -17.24 1.15 12.28
N THR A 493 -17.35 2.02 11.28
CA THR A 493 -18.32 1.87 10.18
C THR A 493 -17.58 1.95 8.85
N THR A 494 -17.87 1.00 7.97
CA THR A 494 -17.37 0.96 6.59
C THR A 494 -18.50 1.35 5.66
N PHE A 495 -18.25 2.31 4.78
CA PHE A 495 -19.17 2.77 3.75
C PHE A 495 -18.66 2.31 2.38
N ILE A 496 -19.55 1.73 1.59
CA ILE A 496 -19.25 1.23 0.25
C ILE A 496 -20.15 1.94 -0.73
N ILE A 497 -19.56 2.71 -1.65
CA ILE A 497 -20.25 3.49 -2.67
C ILE A 497 -19.86 2.90 -4.01
N ASN A 498 -20.82 2.37 -4.76
CA ASN A 498 -20.60 1.88 -6.12
C ASN A 498 -20.90 2.99 -7.13
N ASP A 499 -20.71 2.70 -8.41
CA ASP A 499 -20.98 3.63 -9.51
C ASP A 499 -20.17 4.94 -9.39
N CYS A 500 -18.97 4.84 -8.82
CA CYS A 500 -18.00 5.92 -8.75
C CYS A 500 -17.00 5.81 -9.89
N SER A 501 -16.83 6.87 -10.66
CA SER A 501 -15.79 6.98 -11.69
C SER A 501 -14.97 8.24 -11.50
N GLY A 502 -13.70 8.15 -11.81
CA GLY A 502 -12.78 9.27 -11.76
C GLY A 502 -11.36 8.76 -11.65
N GLY A 503 -10.46 9.68 -11.33
CA GLY A 503 -9.03 9.40 -11.31
C GLY A 503 -8.39 9.89 -12.60
N LEU A 504 -7.10 9.65 -12.71
CA LEU A 504 -6.33 10.10 -13.86
C LEU A 504 -5.96 8.89 -14.68
N ASN A 505 -6.18 9.00 -15.98
CA ASN A 505 -5.35 8.23 -16.89
C ASN A 505 -4.05 9.02 -17.09
N LEU A 506 -2.98 8.58 -16.40
CA LEU A 506 -1.62 9.11 -16.55
C LEU A 506 -0.81 8.33 -17.60
N GLU A 507 -1.46 7.64 -18.53
CA GLU A 507 -0.80 7.10 -19.71
C GLU A 507 -0.38 8.22 -20.66
N ASN A 508 0.65 7.95 -21.48
CA ASN A 508 1.12 8.88 -22.51
C ASN A 508 1.64 10.21 -21.95
N GLN A 509 2.51 10.15 -20.94
CA GLN A 509 3.26 11.32 -20.50
C GLN A 509 4.04 11.90 -21.68
N ILE A 510 3.90 13.22 -21.90
CA ILE A 510 4.49 13.94 -23.02
C ILE A 510 5.92 14.33 -22.62
N PRO A 511 6.96 13.77 -23.25
CA PRO A 511 8.34 14.13 -22.94
C PRO A 511 8.65 15.54 -23.45
N LEU A 512 9.18 16.39 -22.56
CA LEU A 512 9.58 17.76 -22.89
C LEU A 512 11.09 17.94 -22.76
N THR A 513 11.64 18.77 -23.64
CA THR A 513 13.05 19.18 -23.62
C THR A 513 13.16 20.69 -23.45
N GLY A 514 14.27 21.19 -22.90
CA GLY A 514 14.43 22.62 -22.59
C GLY A 514 14.19 23.58 -23.77
N ASN A 515 14.41 23.14 -25.01
CA ASN A 515 14.15 23.97 -26.21
C ASN A 515 12.66 24.21 -26.49
N GLN A 516 11.78 23.46 -25.83
CA GLN A 516 10.32 23.59 -25.91
C GLN A 516 9.77 24.51 -24.81
N LEU A 517 10.60 24.97 -23.89
CA LEU A 517 10.18 25.70 -22.71
C LEU A 517 10.43 27.20 -22.87
N SER A 518 9.52 27.99 -22.32
CA SER A 518 9.68 29.43 -22.19
C SER A 518 9.00 29.91 -20.91
N GLY A 519 9.45 31.04 -20.38
CA GLY A 519 8.88 31.59 -19.16
C GLY A 519 9.42 32.98 -18.85
N THR A 520 8.80 33.63 -17.89
CA THR A 520 9.32 34.88 -17.31
C THR A 520 10.63 34.66 -16.55
N SER A 521 11.39 35.73 -16.32
CA SER A 521 12.63 35.66 -15.53
C SER A 521 12.36 35.23 -14.08
N SER A 522 13.23 34.37 -13.56
CA SER A 522 13.26 34.04 -12.14
C SER A 522 13.76 35.22 -11.29
N TRP A 523 13.52 35.14 -9.99
CA TRP A 523 14.09 36.08 -9.03
C TRP A 523 15.62 36.14 -9.17
N LYS A 524 16.16 37.34 -9.36
CA LYS A 524 17.58 37.62 -9.67
C LYS A 524 18.11 36.96 -10.97
N ASN A 525 17.24 36.44 -11.83
CA ASN A 525 17.59 35.83 -13.10
C ASN A 525 18.63 34.69 -12.94
N GLN A 526 18.39 33.80 -11.98
CA GLN A 526 19.25 32.67 -11.67
C GLN A 526 18.79 31.44 -12.43
N GLY A 527 19.71 30.78 -13.16
CA GLY A 527 19.42 29.54 -13.88
C GLY A 527 19.14 28.33 -12.97
N SER A 528 19.54 28.40 -11.69
CA SER A 528 19.21 27.36 -10.70
C SER A 528 17.73 27.34 -10.29
N THR A 529 16.98 28.39 -10.64
CA THR A 529 15.56 28.56 -10.27
C THR A 529 14.73 29.13 -11.43
N ASP A 530 15.18 28.93 -12.67
CA ASP A 530 14.45 29.38 -13.86
C ASP A 530 13.34 28.39 -14.28
N TYR A 531 12.61 28.75 -15.34
CA TYR A 531 11.45 27.98 -15.80
C TYR A 531 11.79 26.57 -16.30
N ASN A 532 13.06 26.24 -16.57
CA ASN A 532 13.45 24.87 -16.96
C ASN A 532 13.30 23.89 -15.79
N LYS A 533 13.27 24.40 -14.55
CA LYS A 533 13.08 23.62 -13.33
C LYS A 533 11.69 23.00 -13.20
N VAL A 534 10.73 23.51 -13.97
CA VAL A 534 9.34 23.06 -13.91
C VAL A 534 9.13 21.72 -14.61
N PHE A 535 10.08 21.24 -15.41
CA PHE A 535 9.92 20.02 -16.20
C PHE A 535 11.18 19.14 -16.11
N ASP A 536 11.90 19.17 -14.98
CA ASP A 536 13.15 18.42 -14.79
C ASP A 536 13.00 17.13 -13.97
N GLY A 537 11.78 16.83 -13.52
CA GLY A 537 11.44 15.62 -12.76
C GLY A 537 11.92 15.64 -11.31
N ASP A 538 12.41 16.78 -10.80
CA ASP A 538 12.89 16.92 -9.42
C ASP A 538 12.02 17.89 -8.62
N LEU A 539 11.16 17.32 -7.76
CA LEU A 539 10.28 18.07 -6.86
C LEU A 539 11.01 19.00 -5.88
N ASN A 540 12.33 18.86 -5.72
CA ASN A 540 13.14 19.71 -4.86
C ASN A 540 13.75 20.92 -5.58
N THR A 541 13.73 20.93 -6.92
CA THR A 541 14.01 22.15 -7.69
C THR A 541 12.70 22.91 -7.94
N TYR A 542 12.80 24.15 -8.42
CA TYR A 542 11.62 24.99 -8.62
C TYR A 542 11.90 26.20 -9.49
N PHE A 543 10.84 26.69 -10.14
CA PHE A 543 10.80 28.01 -10.72
C PHE A 543 10.42 29.06 -9.67
N ASP A 544 11.27 30.08 -9.48
CA ASP A 544 11.06 31.20 -8.56
C ASP A 544 10.63 32.45 -9.34
N GLY A 545 9.47 32.38 -9.99
CA GLY A 545 8.91 33.44 -10.81
C GLY A 545 8.34 34.61 -9.99
N LEU A 546 8.41 35.81 -10.57
CA LEU A 546 7.90 37.06 -9.97
C LEU A 546 6.40 37.26 -10.24
N GLY A 547 5.89 38.44 -9.88
CA GLY A 547 4.54 38.88 -10.23
C GLY A 547 4.29 38.92 -11.72
N ASN A 548 3.07 38.58 -12.11
CA ASN A 548 2.66 38.33 -13.51
C ASN A 548 3.51 37.26 -14.19
N GLY A 549 4.14 36.38 -13.40
CA GLY A 549 5.01 35.31 -13.89
C GLY A 549 4.23 34.19 -14.55
N TRP A 550 4.87 33.54 -15.53
CA TRP A 550 4.35 32.38 -16.22
C TRP A 550 5.49 31.47 -16.70
N VAL A 551 5.15 30.21 -16.92
CA VAL A 551 5.97 29.17 -17.56
C VAL A 551 5.12 28.40 -18.56
N GLN A 552 5.68 28.05 -19.71
CA GLN A 552 4.99 27.48 -20.86
C GLN A 552 5.82 26.39 -21.55
N ALA A 553 5.14 25.36 -22.03
CA ALA A 553 5.66 24.38 -22.98
C ALA A 553 5.03 24.54 -24.37
N ASP A 554 5.83 24.52 -25.44
CA ASP A 554 5.42 24.21 -26.82
C ASP A 554 5.63 22.71 -27.07
N LEU A 555 4.52 21.97 -27.15
CA LEU A 555 4.55 20.52 -27.33
C LEU A 555 5.11 20.09 -28.69
N GLY A 556 5.34 21.03 -29.63
CA GLY A 556 5.89 20.77 -30.96
C GLY A 556 4.89 20.16 -31.95
N ALA A 557 3.81 19.59 -31.43
CA ALA A 557 2.69 18.99 -32.14
C ALA A 557 1.38 19.32 -31.40
N VAL A 558 0.25 19.05 -32.03
CA VAL A 558 -1.05 19.11 -31.35
C VAL A 558 -1.28 17.77 -30.64
N TYR A 559 -1.74 17.83 -29.41
CA TYR A 559 -2.10 16.70 -28.55
C TYR A 559 -3.56 16.83 -28.11
N ASP A 560 -4.23 15.70 -27.90
CA ASP A 560 -5.42 15.66 -27.05
C ASP A 560 -4.96 15.45 -25.60
N LEU A 561 -4.97 16.54 -24.83
CA LEU A 561 -4.43 16.56 -23.47
C LEU A 561 -5.43 15.95 -22.48
N THR A 562 -5.02 14.89 -21.79
CA THR A 562 -5.86 14.11 -20.86
C THR A 562 -5.62 14.47 -19.40
N ALA A 563 -4.40 14.90 -19.04
CA ALA A 563 -4.10 15.34 -17.69
C ALA A 563 -2.93 16.34 -17.60
N ILE A 564 -2.91 17.09 -16.49
CA ILE A 564 -1.77 17.93 -16.08
C ILE A 564 -1.39 17.56 -14.66
N GLY A 565 -0.15 17.11 -14.46
CA GLY A 565 0.50 17.03 -13.16
C GLY A 565 1.14 18.37 -12.78
N TYR A 566 1.13 18.73 -11.50
CA TYR A 566 1.84 19.88 -10.96
C TYR A 566 2.24 19.67 -9.49
N CYS A 567 3.40 20.15 -9.07
CA CYS A 567 3.81 20.15 -7.66
C CYS A 567 4.06 21.59 -7.18
N PRO A 568 3.47 22.04 -6.06
CA PRO A 568 3.84 23.32 -5.48
C PRO A 568 5.29 23.32 -5.01
N ARG A 569 5.90 24.52 -4.93
CA ARG A 569 7.23 24.66 -4.32
C ARG A 569 7.17 24.34 -2.82
N LYS A 570 8.05 23.45 -2.36
CA LYS A 570 8.19 23.08 -0.94
C LYS A 570 8.31 24.31 -0.03
N GLY A 571 7.45 24.39 0.99
CA GLY A 571 7.41 25.49 1.96
C GLY A 571 6.80 26.80 1.43
N TYR A 572 6.32 26.81 0.19
CA TYR A 572 5.68 27.95 -0.48
C TYR A 572 4.35 27.54 -1.15
N GLU A 573 3.74 26.45 -0.71
CA GLU A 573 2.47 25.92 -1.20
C GLU A 573 1.35 26.97 -1.14
N TYR A 574 1.42 27.82 -0.10
CA TYR A 574 0.51 28.95 0.11
C TYR A 574 0.48 29.96 -1.05
N ARG A 575 1.47 29.97 -1.94
CA ARG A 575 1.53 30.88 -3.10
C ARG A 575 0.76 30.38 -4.32
N MET A 576 0.43 29.09 -4.36
CA MET A 576 -0.18 28.44 -5.51
C MET A 576 -1.70 28.66 -5.68
N PRO A 577 -2.50 28.87 -4.61
CA PRO A 577 -3.90 29.23 -4.75
C PRO A 577 -4.11 30.45 -5.65
N ASP A 578 -5.16 30.37 -6.48
CA ASP A 578 -5.52 31.26 -7.58
C ASP A 578 -4.59 31.23 -8.81
N GLY A 579 -3.48 30.49 -8.77
CA GLY A 579 -2.74 30.10 -9.97
C GLY A 579 -3.62 29.26 -10.91
N PHE A 580 -3.38 29.38 -12.22
CA PHE A 580 -4.22 28.77 -13.23
C PHE A 580 -3.42 28.22 -14.42
N PHE A 581 -3.99 27.19 -15.04
CA PHE A 581 -3.46 26.55 -16.23
C PHE A 581 -4.28 26.96 -17.44
N GLU A 582 -3.58 27.34 -18.50
CA GLU A 582 -4.18 27.69 -19.78
C GLU A 582 -3.57 26.88 -20.91
N VAL A 583 -4.36 26.68 -21.95
CA VAL A 583 -3.94 25.98 -23.15
C VAL A 583 -4.26 26.78 -24.41
N SER A 584 -3.51 26.50 -25.47
CA SER A 584 -3.70 27.11 -26.79
C SER A 584 -3.30 26.15 -27.91
N ALA A 585 -4.02 26.19 -29.03
CA ALA A 585 -3.64 25.46 -30.25
C ALA A 585 -2.67 26.26 -31.14
N ASP A 586 -2.71 27.59 -31.08
CA ASP A 586 -1.97 28.49 -31.97
C ASP A 586 -0.93 29.37 -31.26
N GLY A 587 -0.96 29.41 -29.92
CA GLY A 587 -0.07 30.24 -29.09
C GLY A 587 -0.58 31.68 -28.91
N GLU A 588 -1.69 32.04 -29.54
CA GLU A 588 -2.28 33.38 -29.52
C GLU A 588 -3.59 33.40 -28.72
N ASN A 589 -4.45 32.41 -28.92
CA ASN A 589 -5.75 32.28 -28.28
C ASN A 589 -5.68 31.29 -27.12
N TRP A 590 -5.83 31.79 -25.89
CA TRP A 590 -5.66 31.02 -24.66
C TRP A 590 -6.99 30.76 -23.97
N THR A 591 -7.14 29.54 -23.45
CA THR A 591 -8.31 29.13 -22.66
C THR A 591 -7.83 28.63 -21.30
N THR A 592 -8.34 29.21 -20.22
CA THR A 592 -8.13 28.69 -18.87
C THR A 592 -8.90 27.38 -18.69
N ILE A 593 -8.17 26.31 -18.38
CA ILE A 593 -8.74 24.95 -18.19
C ILE A 593 -8.83 24.55 -16.72
N HIS A 594 -8.02 25.16 -15.86
CA HIS A 594 -8.06 24.88 -14.43
C HIS A 594 -7.57 26.08 -13.61
N THR A 595 -8.17 26.28 -12.43
CA THR A 595 -7.69 27.24 -11.44
C THR A 595 -7.59 26.55 -10.09
N ILE A 596 -6.45 26.70 -9.44
CA ILE A 596 -6.17 26.07 -8.15
C ILE A 596 -6.93 26.86 -7.06
N LYS A 597 -8.05 26.31 -6.57
CA LYS A 597 -8.93 27.00 -5.61
C LYS A 597 -8.67 26.66 -4.13
N LYS A 598 -7.92 25.59 -3.87
CA LYS A 598 -7.58 25.12 -2.52
C LYS A 598 -6.06 25.15 -2.36
N LEU A 599 -5.59 25.17 -1.11
CA LEU A 599 -4.18 25.01 -0.79
C LEU A 599 -3.74 23.57 -1.15
N PRO A 600 -2.83 23.37 -2.12
CA PRO A 600 -2.29 22.05 -2.39
C PRO A 600 -1.24 21.65 -1.34
N ASP A 601 -1.07 20.35 -1.12
CA ASP A 601 0.05 19.81 -0.33
C ASP A 601 1.32 19.72 -1.19
N PHE A 602 2.50 19.65 -0.54
CA PHE A 602 3.77 19.41 -1.24
C PHE A 602 3.88 17.95 -1.69
N SER A 603 3.31 17.68 -2.85
CA SER A 603 3.42 16.46 -3.63
C SER A 603 2.91 16.74 -5.04
N MET A 604 3.12 15.80 -5.98
CA MET A 604 2.45 15.88 -7.27
C MET A 604 0.93 15.88 -7.07
N GLN A 605 0.31 16.94 -7.59
CA GLN A 605 -1.11 17.12 -7.74
C GLN A 605 -1.45 16.91 -9.21
N TYR A 606 -2.68 16.52 -9.51
CA TYR A 606 -3.05 16.22 -10.88
C TYR A 606 -4.45 16.73 -11.20
N ILE A 607 -4.60 17.15 -12.45
CA ILE A 607 -5.83 17.67 -13.03
C ILE A 607 -6.22 16.72 -14.15
N SER A 608 -7.38 16.07 -14.02
CA SER A 608 -7.98 15.33 -15.12
C SER A 608 -8.71 16.29 -16.05
N LEU A 609 -8.50 16.15 -17.35
CA LEU A 609 -9.11 16.96 -18.38
C LEU A 609 -10.11 16.10 -19.17
N SER A 610 -11.22 16.70 -19.61
CA SER A 610 -12.18 16.01 -20.49
C SER A 610 -11.55 15.75 -21.87
N ASN A 611 -12.13 14.83 -22.64
CA ASN A 611 -11.73 14.61 -24.03
C ASN A 611 -11.89 15.89 -24.89
N ASP A 612 -11.16 15.97 -26.01
CA ASP A 612 -11.15 17.05 -27.00
C ASP A 612 -10.35 18.32 -26.61
N ASN A 613 -9.33 18.19 -25.74
CA ASN A 613 -8.40 19.29 -25.48
C ASN A 613 -7.28 19.29 -26.52
N LEU A 614 -7.61 19.65 -27.76
CA LEU A 614 -6.66 19.74 -28.86
C LEU A 614 -5.74 20.96 -28.68
N VAL A 615 -4.53 20.73 -28.17
CA VAL A 615 -3.63 21.79 -27.71
C VAL A 615 -2.19 21.57 -28.20
N ARG A 616 -1.48 22.67 -28.43
CA ARG A 616 -0.03 22.66 -28.71
C ARG A 616 0.77 23.38 -27.64
N TYR A 617 0.17 24.33 -26.94
CA TYR A 617 0.82 25.09 -25.90
C TYR A 617 0.08 24.92 -24.59
N VAL A 618 0.83 24.71 -23.51
CA VAL A 618 0.31 24.64 -22.14
C VAL A 618 1.10 25.62 -21.29
N ARG A 619 0.39 26.40 -20.46
CA ARG A 619 0.97 27.44 -19.61
C ARG A 619 0.43 27.36 -18.20
N TYR A 620 1.31 27.50 -17.21
CA TYR A 620 0.94 27.86 -15.85
C TYR A 620 1.24 29.33 -15.59
N GLN A 621 0.29 30.04 -14.99
CA GLN A 621 0.35 31.48 -14.75
C GLN A 621 -0.32 31.85 -13.43
N VAL A 622 0.11 32.98 -12.85
CA VAL A 622 -0.54 33.59 -11.67
C VAL A 622 -1.27 34.89 -12.01
N PRO A 623 -2.31 35.27 -11.26
CA PRO A 623 -3.01 36.55 -11.48
C PRO A 623 -2.12 37.77 -11.23
N GLU A 624 -2.56 38.93 -11.71
CA GLU A 624 -1.90 40.20 -11.41
C GLU A 624 -2.28 40.75 -10.04
N GLY A 625 -1.33 41.44 -9.40
CA GLY A 625 -1.55 42.20 -8.18
C GLY A 625 -1.49 41.37 -6.91
N LYS A 626 -2.17 41.85 -5.87
CA LYS A 626 -2.13 41.26 -4.53
C LYS A 626 -3.09 40.06 -4.44
N PRO A 627 -2.66 38.94 -3.82
CA PRO A 627 -3.54 37.82 -3.54
C PRO A 627 -4.79 38.21 -2.76
N ASN A 628 -5.94 37.66 -3.17
CA ASN A 628 -7.24 37.92 -2.54
C ASN A 628 -7.81 36.63 -1.96
N ASN A 629 -6.97 35.90 -1.23
CA ASN A 629 -7.33 34.63 -0.61
C ASN A 629 -6.78 34.54 0.81
N GLY A 630 -7.24 33.54 1.57
CA GLY A 630 -6.91 33.40 2.99
C GLY A 630 -5.53 32.77 3.28
N TRP A 631 -4.80 32.35 2.25
CA TRP A 631 -3.57 31.57 2.38
C TRP A 631 -2.33 32.39 2.04
N ASN A 632 -2.40 33.17 0.95
CA ASN A 632 -1.28 33.95 0.45
C ASN A 632 -1.31 35.39 1.00
N LEU A 633 -0.35 35.69 1.88
CA LEU A 633 -0.22 37.00 2.52
C LEU A 633 0.79 37.93 1.83
N ASP A 634 1.39 37.50 0.72
CA ASP A 634 2.36 38.30 -0.02
C ASP A 634 1.70 39.56 -0.63
N ASP A 635 2.51 40.56 -0.99
CA ASP A 635 2.01 41.81 -1.59
C ASP A 635 1.75 41.69 -3.10
N VAL A 636 2.24 40.63 -3.73
CA VAL A 636 2.01 40.29 -5.14
C VAL A 636 1.98 38.77 -5.29
N TYR A 637 1.19 38.25 -6.22
CA TYR A 637 1.32 36.86 -6.63
C TYR A 637 2.74 36.59 -7.12
N CYS A 638 3.33 35.46 -6.75
CA CYS A 638 4.65 35.04 -7.26
C CYS A 638 4.49 33.68 -7.92
N CYS A 639 4.83 33.57 -9.20
CA CYS A 639 4.70 32.33 -9.96
C CYS A 639 5.74 31.30 -9.50
N ASN A 640 5.36 30.48 -8.52
CA ASN A 640 6.20 29.40 -7.99
C ASN A 640 5.58 28.06 -8.29
N ILE A 641 6.40 27.15 -8.80
CA ILE A 641 6.02 25.77 -9.09
C ILE A 641 7.29 24.92 -9.05
N ALA A 642 7.21 23.74 -8.43
CA ALA A 642 8.33 22.80 -8.39
C ALA A 642 8.41 22.03 -9.70
N GLU A 643 7.30 21.39 -10.09
CA GLU A 643 7.24 20.47 -11.23
C GLU A 643 5.89 20.59 -11.96
N MET A 644 5.87 20.26 -13.24
CA MET A 644 4.71 20.03 -14.09
C MET A 644 4.94 18.82 -14.99
N GLU A 645 3.87 18.06 -15.19
CA GLU A 645 3.84 16.95 -16.13
C GLU A 645 2.61 17.10 -17.02
N LEU A 646 2.71 16.69 -18.28
CA LEU A 646 1.63 16.77 -19.24
C LEU A 646 1.38 15.39 -19.83
N TYR A 647 0.11 15.03 -19.97
CA TYR A 647 -0.32 13.71 -20.42
C TYR A 647 -1.32 13.86 -21.56
N GLY A 648 -1.14 13.10 -22.63
CA GLY A 648 -2.04 13.16 -23.76
C GLY A 648 -1.53 12.43 -24.99
N LEU A 649 -2.44 12.16 -25.92
CA LEU A 649 -2.11 11.50 -27.18
C LEU A 649 -1.78 12.53 -28.24
N SER A 650 -0.70 12.30 -28.99
CA SER A 650 -0.44 13.15 -30.16
C SER A 650 -1.51 12.90 -31.20
N ILE A 651 -2.15 13.97 -31.66
CA ILE A 651 -3.13 13.90 -32.76
C ILE A 651 -2.49 14.23 -34.10
N GLN A 652 -1.16 14.36 -34.15
CA GLN A 652 -0.46 14.55 -35.41
C GLN A 652 -0.30 13.21 -36.12
N PRO A 653 -0.56 13.15 -37.44
CA PRO A 653 -0.33 11.95 -38.22
C PRO A 653 1.14 11.53 -38.13
N VAL A 654 1.41 10.30 -37.70
CA VAL A 654 2.79 9.78 -37.65
C VAL A 654 3.27 9.53 -39.06
N LYS A 655 4.35 10.22 -39.45
CA LYS A 655 4.88 10.10 -40.81
C LYS A 655 5.35 8.67 -41.07
N GLY A 656 4.66 8.02 -42.01
CA GLY A 656 4.86 6.64 -42.38
C GLY A 656 3.93 5.63 -41.71
N ASP A 657 3.04 6.07 -40.82
CA ASP A 657 1.94 5.28 -40.25
C ASP A 657 0.85 5.09 -41.31
N ALA A 658 0.97 4.00 -42.06
CA ALA A 658 0.12 3.69 -43.19
C ALA A 658 -1.18 2.98 -42.76
N ASP A 659 -1.19 2.37 -41.57
CA ASP A 659 -2.33 1.62 -41.03
C ASP A 659 -3.14 2.35 -39.93
N ASP A 660 -2.71 3.56 -39.56
CA ASP A 660 -3.33 4.50 -38.61
C ASP A 660 -3.30 3.97 -37.16
N ASP A 661 -2.25 3.22 -36.80
CA ASP A 661 -2.06 2.63 -35.47
C ASP A 661 -1.28 3.52 -34.49
N GLY A 662 -0.81 4.68 -34.94
CA GLY A 662 -0.08 5.66 -34.15
C GLY A 662 1.44 5.46 -34.16
N GLU A 663 1.97 4.47 -34.88
CA GLU A 663 3.40 4.24 -35.03
C GLU A 663 3.81 4.01 -36.50
N CYS A 664 5.11 4.03 -36.81
CA CYS A 664 5.61 3.66 -38.14
C CYS A 664 6.55 2.46 -37.98
N THR A 665 6.01 1.28 -38.23
CA THR A 665 6.60 -0.02 -37.91
C THR A 665 6.68 -0.94 -39.15
N LEU A 666 7.05 -2.21 -38.93
CA LEU A 666 7.13 -3.19 -40.03
C LEU A 666 5.74 -3.51 -40.66
N PRO A 667 4.64 -3.62 -39.88
CA PRO A 667 3.27 -3.58 -40.39
C PRO A 667 3.01 -2.54 -41.49
N ASP A 668 3.37 -1.27 -41.28
CA ASP A 668 3.18 -0.18 -42.25
C ASP A 668 3.92 -0.42 -43.56
N VAL A 669 5.19 -0.81 -43.44
CA VAL A 669 6.02 -1.19 -44.58
C VAL A 669 5.37 -2.32 -45.39
N VAL A 670 4.78 -3.30 -44.70
CA VAL A 670 4.09 -4.43 -45.32
C VAL A 670 2.78 -3.98 -45.96
N MET A 671 2.00 -3.11 -45.31
CA MET A 671 0.76 -2.55 -45.87
C MET A 671 1.05 -1.74 -47.14
N LEU A 672 2.00 -0.80 -47.08
CA LEU A 672 2.44 -0.01 -48.23
C LEU A 672 2.97 -0.90 -49.36
N GLN A 673 3.77 -1.93 -49.04
CA GLN A 673 4.24 -2.89 -50.04
C GLN A 673 3.09 -3.68 -50.68
N LYS A 674 2.10 -4.13 -49.90
CA LYS A 674 0.92 -4.84 -50.42
C LYS A 674 0.09 -3.94 -51.32
N TRP A 675 -0.10 -2.68 -50.94
CA TRP A 675 -0.83 -1.71 -51.74
C TRP A 675 -0.14 -1.43 -53.08
N LEU A 676 1.18 -1.20 -53.08
CA LEU A 676 1.98 -1.02 -54.30
C LEU A 676 1.90 -2.23 -55.25
N LEU A 677 1.76 -3.44 -54.69
CA LEU A 677 1.57 -4.68 -55.43
C LEU A 677 0.10 -4.94 -55.84
N LYS A 678 -0.82 -4.01 -55.55
CA LYS A 678 -2.27 -4.13 -55.79
C LYS A 678 -2.90 -5.34 -55.08
N LYS A 679 -2.39 -5.67 -53.88
CA LYS A 679 -2.82 -6.80 -53.04
C LYS A 679 -3.37 -6.36 -51.67
N GLY A 680 -3.73 -5.08 -51.52
CA GLY A 680 -4.27 -4.51 -50.28
C GLY A 680 -4.72 -3.06 -50.45
N SER A 681 -5.23 -2.48 -49.37
CA SER A 681 -5.55 -1.05 -49.23
C SER A 681 -4.50 -0.35 -48.36
N LEU A 682 -4.43 0.98 -48.46
CA LEU A 682 -3.80 1.85 -47.47
C LEU A 682 -4.91 2.46 -46.62
N THR A 683 -4.75 2.45 -45.30
CA THR A 683 -5.70 3.13 -44.39
C THR A 683 -5.48 4.63 -44.47
N ASN A 684 -4.23 5.07 -44.31
CA ASN A 684 -3.85 6.47 -44.38
C ASN A 684 -2.76 6.69 -45.44
N TRP A 685 -3.18 7.13 -46.64
CA TRP A 685 -2.24 7.33 -47.74
C TRP A 685 -1.37 8.58 -47.56
N GLU A 686 -1.83 9.58 -46.82
CA GLU A 686 -1.12 10.85 -46.64
C GLU A 686 0.11 10.65 -45.75
N ASN A 687 -0.01 9.80 -44.73
CA ASN A 687 1.10 9.41 -43.87
C ASN A 687 2.10 8.52 -44.60
N ALA A 688 1.63 7.65 -45.49
CA ALA A 688 2.49 6.81 -46.30
C ALA A 688 3.34 7.58 -47.32
N ASP A 689 3.04 8.87 -47.57
CA ASP A 689 3.81 9.76 -48.45
C ASP A 689 5.06 10.29 -47.75
N MET A 690 6.10 9.46 -47.73
CA MET A 690 7.31 9.74 -46.97
C MET A 690 8.12 10.93 -47.53
N ASN A 691 7.91 11.33 -48.79
CA ASN A 691 8.61 12.47 -49.39
C ASN A 691 7.71 13.72 -49.59
N ALA A 692 6.41 13.61 -49.27
CA ALA A 692 5.40 14.65 -49.42
C ALA A 692 5.26 15.18 -50.87
N ASP A 693 5.44 14.30 -51.87
CA ASP A 693 5.32 14.65 -53.29
C ASP A 693 3.89 14.47 -53.85
N GLY A 694 2.96 14.03 -53.00
CA GLY A 694 1.56 13.76 -53.31
C GLY A 694 1.33 12.45 -54.06
N LYS A 695 2.33 11.56 -54.14
CA LYS A 695 2.25 10.29 -54.89
C LYS A 695 2.91 9.13 -54.17
N ILE A 696 2.08 8.18 -53.71
CA ILE A 696 2.58 6.93 -53.15
C ILE A 696 3.23 6.04 -54.21
N ASN A 697 4.53 5.79 -54.04
CA ASN A 697 5.33 4.98 -54.94
C ASN A 697 6.48 4.23 -54.22
N ILE A 698 7.38 3.65 -55.00
CA ILE A 698 8.49 2.83 -54.48
C ILE A 698 9.51 3.64 -53.67
N ILE A 699 9.60 4.96 -53.91
CA ILE A 699 10.45 5.88 -53.16
C ILE A 699 9.95 5.97 -51.71
N ASP A 700 8.64 6.07 -51.51
CA ASP A 700 8.04 6.12 -50.18
C ASP A 700 8.29 4.82 -49.42
N LEU A 701 8.12 3.67 -50.08
CA LEU A 701 8.44 2.38 -49.49
C LEU A 701 9.92 2.27 -49.09
N ALA A 702 10.83 2.82 -49.89
CA ALA A 702 12.26 2.81 -49.60
C ALA A 702 12.59 3.71 -48.39
N LEU A 703 11.99 4.89 -48.33
CA LEU A 703 12.14 5.84 -47.21
C LEU A 703 11.55 5.28 -45.92
N MET A 704 10.36 4.66 -45.98
CA MET A 704 9.70 4.02 -44.85
C MET A 704 10.53 2.84 -44.32
N LYS A 705 11.04 1.98 -45.21
CA LYS A 705 11.99 0.92 -44.81
C LYS A 705 13.24 1.46 -44.15
N HIS A 706 13.81 2.54 -44.68
CA HIS A 706 14.99 3.16 -44.11
C HIS A 706 14.70 3.74 -42.71
N PHE A 707 13.55 4.39 -42.54
CA PHE A 707 13.10 4.93 -41.26
C PHE A 707 12.95 3.84 -40.20
N VAL A 708 12.18 2.78 -40.49
CA VAL A 708 11.96 1.65 -39.57
C VAL A 708 13.26 0.92 -39.23
N MET A 709 14.22 0.82 -40.16
CA MET A 709 15.51 0.19 -39.89
C MET A 709 16.45 1.04 -39.03
N LYS A 710 16.29 2.37 -39.01
CA LYS A 710 17.15 3.29 -38.25
C LYS A 710 16.71 3.41 -36.79
N ASN A 711 15.43 3.16 -36.52
CA ASN A 711 14.80 3.25 -35.20
C ASN A 711 14.61 1.87 -34.54
N ARG A 712 15.47 0.89 -34.88
CA ARG A 712 15.48 -0.48 -34.34
C ARG A 712 16.54 -0.70 -33.29
#